data_AF-A0A067SUZ9-F1
#
_entry.id   AF-A0A067SUZ9-F1
#
_cell.length_a   1.000
_cell.length_b   1.000
_cell.length_c   1.000
_cell.angle_alpha   90.00
_cell.angle_beta   90.00
_cell.angle_gamma   90.00
#
_symmetry.space_group_name_H-M   'P 1'
#
loop_
_entity.id
_entity.type
_entity.pdbx_description
1 polymer ?
#
loop_
_entity_poly.entity_id
_entity_poly.type
_entity_poly.pdbx_seq_one_letter_code
_entity_poly.pdbx_strand_id
1 'polypeptide(L)'
;MIFVDLIKDSKGSLPNITLARHDWTDWVAWNADASTIPNEARFFRDYPESNRDWYEEPISDSGSVKEMDWGNSPDWYWWFRHWRGFIPCRHPVDPSPADPWWIRLEEPIPYHASSDNQRFTIPRNAARTMQNDFGRADNLVFQISKVHPFQDFQDGKPPSFSIFQITDSPYDSLPALQRAGASAKRAVLDRVGWLRWWRAISDLSDLSDKLSQPLFEHFLRLTDPMYKSRGYIFNLTRDWSEINVGLLLDEAIPTYYVWGFEERSEPHLSKFHPKVIALDETDGRIVIEDMEEDEDTQQAAEMTRLYDDYLQPRSFDHPSEDLSFKTDATFYIIDFIGWKRRLLPDSIDSSAYATRFRFAVKQEEGEEKPTVTFWRWSKKNISLQDRADITWTRNLDFSSESTLRELYKFQHAPGHGEAYDLETGESLTGSSDSPPDTPCPFNDESTSSPESSDEERDQQRSNDGAPGTVNVLPIDDDSPPTAPPALLNHIQLDSIPSSCYTDSISSITTVTSWRNIGRRVEEDEGIPSPLPMPCNRERSRSPRPTLAGHISPYHQPVALFKRNLRELGSKLTYHSQTPSSINPGEWNRRLLTDGVFILPDPRGEVRLRYFANCNHNVRRVEDVIRIALDHKISFRIALPEASLIDYKPAQLTRSERIALDSLYNQDYVEPPLEYLNLESFFVTYASRMTQFMGRPHAPSLVGIGGACCWLAINWGGPEMITRYMNGPSIQTMILRRGASDIKHKQPLGLYWDDVSAQDMALIFGNIPNAVDRRLDLWVYPPPHMLEKFCDHWSGEWNPTLDSIFNYISEAYISRPARMEPMGQRAWKSWLRSYNRGDWKPVHVLQDQDVTNILKGIALAGLPLTWDQKPLTDIHCPEMVD
;
A
#
# COMPACT_ATOMS: atom_id res chain seq x y z
N MET A 1 11.76 41.45 1.98
CA MET A 1 11.82 40.77 3.29
C MET A 1 10.47 40.11 3.50
N ILE A 2 10.41 38.80 3.26
CA ILE A 2 9.19 38.01 3.43
C ILE A 2 9.04 37.77 4.93
N PHE A 3 7.96 38.26 5.53
CA PHE A 3 7.71 38.08 6.95
C PHE A 3 7.08 36.69 7.17
N VAL A 4 7.74 35.79 7.89
CA VAL A 4 7.30 34.40 8.11
C VAL A 4 6.83 34.21 9.56
N ASP A 5 5.76 33.43 9.76
CA ASP A 5 5.23 33.08 11.09
C ASP A 5 5.50 31.60 11.39
N LEU A 6 6.70 31.31 11.87
CA LEU A 6 7.19 29.95 12.14
C LEU A 6 6.94 29.53 13.59
N ILE A 7 6.82 28.21 13.81
CA ILE A 7 6.69 27.65 15.16
C ILE A 7 8.06 27.74 15.86
N LYS A 8 8.09 28.38 17.03
CA LYS A 8 9.29 28.61 17.83
C LYS A 8 9.16 27.95 19.20
N ASP A 9 10.28 27.61 19.82
CA ASP A 9 10.30 27.19 21.22
C ASP A 9 9.92 28.36 22.15
N SER A 10 9.71 28.06 23.43
CA SER A 10 9.42 29.00 24.51
C SER A 10 10.51 30.06 24.73
N LYS A 11 11.70 29.86 24.17
CA LYS A 11 12.80 30.83 24.16
C LYS A 11 12.82 31.68 22.88
N GLY A 12 11.92 31.43 21.94
CA GLY A 12 11.83 32.10 20.65
C GLY A 12 12.81 31.59 19.59
N SER A 13 13.39 30.41 19.79
CA SER A 13 14.35 29.78 18.87
C SER A 13 13.65 28.86 17.87
N LEU A 14 14.21 28.73 16.68
CA LEU A 14 13.76 27.77 15.67
C LEU A 14 14.38 26.39 15.90
N PRO A 15 13.73 25.30 15.42
CA PRO A 15 14.37 23.99 15.39
C PRO A 15 15.65 24.01 14.56
N ASN A 16 16.65 23.25 15.00
CA ASN A 16 17.78 22.94 14.12
C ASN A 16 17.30 21.95 13.05
N ILE A 17 17.52 22.26 11.77
CA ILE A 17 17.05 21.44 10.65
C ILE A 17 18.22 20.76 9.98
N THR A 18 18.07 19.47 9.75
CA THR A 18 18.93 18.72 8.83
C THR A 18 18.08 18.02 7.77
N LEU A 19 18.67 17.86 6.59
CA LEU A 19 18.05 17.17 5.47
C LEU A 19 18.88 15.94 5.13
N ALA A 20 18.19 14.81 4.95
CA ALA A 20 18.80 13.62 4.37
C ALA A 20 17.98 13.17 3.19
N ARG A 21 18.70 12.82 2.11
CA ARG A 21 18.11 12.11 0.98
C ARG A 21 18.50 10.66 1.06
N HIS A 22 17.56 9.82 1.43
CA HIS A 22 17.63 8.38 1.23
C HIS A 22 16.24 7.88 0.83
N ASP A 23 16.19 6.81 0.02
CA ASP A 23 14.95 6.23 -0.52
C ASP A 23 14.10 7.16 -1.40
N TRP A 24 14.75 8.07 -2.15
CA TRP A 24 14.14 8.99 -3.12
C TRP A 24 13.15 10.01 -2.52
N THR A 25 13.25 10.23 -1.21
CA THR A 25 12.40 11.15 -0.45
C THR A 25 13.28 12.16 0.29
N ASP A 26 12.81 13.41 0.36
CA ASP A 26 13.43 14.42 1.22
C ASP A 26 12.96 14.19 2.65
N TRP A 27 13.84 13.65 3.50
CA TRP A 27 13.61 13.54 4.93
C TRP A 27 14.08 14.80 5.63
N VAL A 28 13.23 15.33 6.50
CA VAL A 28 13.54 16.49 7.32
C VAL A 28 13.62 16.03 8.76
N ALA A 29 14.68 16.45 9.46
CA ALA A 29 14.80 16.25 10.89
C ALA A 29 14.92 17.58 11.61
N TRP A 30 14.17 17.72 12.70
CA TRP A 30 14.23 18.83 13.65
C TRP A 30 14.93 18.37 14.93
N ASN A 31 15.86 19.19 15.41
CA ASN A 31 16.67 18.95 16.61
C ASN A 31 17.48 17.63 16.56
N ALA A 32 17.71 17.10 15.36
CA ALA A 32 18.43 15.87 15.12
C ALA A 32 19.06 15.82 13.72
N ASP A 33 19.79 14.75 13.45
CA ASP A 33 20.41 14.46 12.17
C ASP A 33 19.50 13.51 11.39
N ALA A 34 19.03 13.93 10.21
CA ALA A 34 18.15 13.12 9.38
C ALA A 34 18.80 11.79 8.92
N SER A 35 20.13 11.66 9.01
CA SER A 35 20.82 10.39 8.78
C SER A 35 20.63 9.33 9.87
N THR A 36 20.04 9.68 11.03
CA THR A 36 19.72 8.71 12.09
C THR A 36 18.43 7.96 11.86
N ILE A 37 17.66 8.32 10.82
CA ILE A 37 16.44 7.62 10.43
C ILE A 37 16.84 6.25 9.85
N PRO A 38 16.29 5.13 10.35
CA PRO A 38 16.50 3.81 9.74
C PRO A 38 16.00 3.81 8.29
N ASN A 39 16.75 3.20 7.37
CA ASN A 39 16.33 3.12 5.95
C ASN A 39 14.97 2.40 5.80
N GLU A 40 14.70 1.46 6.70
CA GLU A 40 13.49 0.66 6.75
C GLU A 40 12.29 1.46 7.30
N ALA A 41 12.49 2.64 7.90
CA ALA A 41 11.45 3.40 8.57
C ALA A 41 10.23 3.64 7.67
N ARG A 42 10.44 3.95 6.38
CA ARG A 42 9.33 4.17 5.43
C ARG A 42 8.38 2.98 5.32
N PHE A 43 8.89 1.76 5.47
CA PHE A 43 8.09 0.55 5.35
C PHE A 43 7.07 0.39 6.48
N PHE A 44 7.28 1.11 7.58
CA PHE A 44 6.43 1.09 8.76
C PHE A 44 5.45 2.27 8.84
N ARG A 45 5.41 3.19 7.84
CA ARG A 45 4.56 4.41 7.85
C ARG A 45 3.08 4.13 8.11
N ASP A 46 2.56 3.10 7.44
CA ASP A 46 1.14 2.75 7.43
C ASP A 46 0.88 1.33 7.97
N TYR A 47 1.86 0.77 8.69
CA TYR A 47 1.77 -0.59 9.21
C TYR A 47 0.92 -0.59 10.48
N PRO A 48 -0.29 -1.19 10.52
CA PRO A 48 -1.12 -1.17 11.72
C PRO A 48 -0.36 -1.79 12.89
N GLU A 49 -0.21 -1.08 14.01
CA GLU A 49 0.57 -1.60 15.14
C GLU A 49 -0.02 -2.92 15.69
N SER A 50 -1.32 -3.20 15.48
CA SER A 50 -1.94 -4.50 15.76
C SER A 50 -1.30 -5.67 15.02
N ASN A 51 -0.65 -5.41 13.88
CA ASN A 51 0.01 -6.42 13.05
C ASN A 51 1.50 -6.53 13.37
N ARG A 52 2.07 -5.57 14.13
CA ARG A 52 3.50 -5.55 14.43
C ARG A 52 3.74 -6.22 15.78
N ASP A 53 3.91 -7.53 15.75
CA ASP A 53 4.30 -8.26 16.94
C ASP A 53 5.81 -8.11 17.20
N TRP A 54 6.14 -7.10 18.02
CA TRP A 54 7.49 -6.84 18.52
C TRP A 54 8.13 -8.04 19.25
N TYR A 55 7.35 -9.03 19.67
CA TYR A 55 7.84 -10.26 20.29
C TYR A 55 8.27 -11.33 19.28
N GLU A 56 7.77 -11.25 18.04
CA GLU A 56 8.11 -12.15 16.93
C GLU A 56 9.23 -11.63 16.02
N GLU A 57 9.58 -10.34 16.13
CA GLU A 57 10.62 -9.74 15.30
C GLU A 57 12.01 -10.41 15.49
N PRO A 58 12.79 -10.50 14.41
CA PRO A 58 14.11 -11.11 14.46
C PRO A 58 15.04 -10.29 15.35
N ILE A 59 15.46 -10.90 16.47
CA ILE A 59 16.42 -10.31 17.41
C ILE A 59 17.86 -10.71 17.09
N SER A 60 18.80 -9.84 17.44
CA SER A 60 20.23 -10.13 17.48
C SER A 60 20.59 -11.00 18.68
N ASP A 61 21.85 -11.45 18.74
CA ASP A 61 22.37 -12.21 19.89
C ASP A 61 22.38 -11.40 21.20
N SER A 62 22.24 -10.08 21.14
CA SER A 62 22.08 -9.20 22.30
C SER A 62 20.62 -8.88 22.64
N GLY A 63 19.65 -9.37 21.85
CA GLY A 63 18.22 -9.12 22.04
C GLY A 63 17.70 -7.83 21.40
N SER A 64 18.55 -7.10 20.65
CA SER A 64 18.12 -5.94 19.88
C SER A 64 17.28 -6.37 18.67
N VAL A 65 16.22 -5.64 18.35
CA VAL A 65 15.47 -5.87 17.11
C VAL A 65 16.37 -5.50 15.93
N LYS A 66 16.44 -6.36 14.90
CA LYS A 66 17.37 -6.17 13.76
C LYS A 66 16.94 -5.08 12.77
N GLU A 67 15.65 -4.87 12.59
CA GLU A 67 15.14 -3.96 11.55
C GLU A 67 14.97 -2.54 12.08
N MET A 68 14.07 -2.32 13.04
CA MET A 68 13.86 -1.01 13.64
C MET A 68 13.41 -1.15 15.10
N ASP A 69 14.31 -0.95 16.06
CA ASP A 69 14.01 -1.09 17.49
C ASP A 69 13.45 0.21 18.08
N TRP A 70 12.18 0.22 18.48
CA TRP A 70 11.54 1.39 19.09
C TRP A 70 12.18 1.86 20.39
N GLY A 71 13.02 1.03 21.02
CA GLY A 71 13.75 1.40 22.23
C GLY A 71 14.99 2.26 21.98
N ASN A 72 15.54 2.30 20.74
CA ASN A 72 16.76 3.03 20.41
C ASN A 72 16.62 3.96 19.20
N SER A 73 15.87 3.53 18.19
CA SER A 73 15.70 4.25 16.94
C SER A 73 14.42 5.07 16.96
N PRO A 74 14.36 6.21 16.25
CA PRO A 74 13.10 6.90 15.98
C PRO A 74 12.08 5.95 15.36
N ASP A 75 10.83 6.06 15.79
CA ASP A 75 9.71 5.25 15.32
C ASP A 75 8.54 6.16 14.96
N TRP A 76 7.60 5.64 14.18
CA TRP A 76 6.39 6.37 13.82
C TRP A 76 5.60 6.80 15.05
N TYR A 77 4.94 7.94 14.93
CA TYR A 77 4.02 8.42 15.95
C TYR A 77 2.79 7.52 16.02
N TRP A 78 2.45 7.12 17.25
CA TRP A 78 1.29 6.31 17.59
C TRP A 78 0.56 7.01 18.73
N TRP A 79 -0.72 7.33 18.53
CA TRP A 79 -1.51 8.11 19.48
C TRP A 79 -1.59 7.46 20.88
N PHE A 80 -1.76 6.13 20.93
CA PHE A 80 -1.86 5.35 22.18
C PHE A 80 -0.50 5.02 22.83
N ARG A 81 0.62 5.36 22.17
CA ARG A 81 2.00 5.21 22.68
C ARG A 81 2.79 6.50 22.48
N HIS A 82 2.09 7.63 22.56
CA HIS A 82 2.63 8.91 22.16
C HIS A 82 3.80 9.36 23.05
N TRP A 83 4.08 8.77 24.21
CA TRP A 83 5.23 9.13 25.05
C TRP A 83 6.55 8.51 24.56
N ARG A 84 6.51 7.56 23.61
CA ARG A 84 7.71 6.79 23.22
C ARG A 84 8.82 7.64 22.60
N GLY A 85 8.52 8.79 22.01
CA GLY A 85 9.57 9.70 21.56
C GLY A 85 10.35 10.36 22.70
N PHE A 86 9.81 10.40 23.92
CA PHE A 86 10.53 10.87 25.13
C PHE A 86 11.45 9.81 25.74
N ILE A 87 11.47 8.58 25.20
CA ILE A 87 12.37 7.52 25.67
C ILE A 87 13.82 8.04 25.63
N PRO A 88 14.59 7.91 26.72
CA PRO A 88 15.99 8.29 26.73
C PRO A 88 16.83 7.34 25.88
N CYS A 89 17.62 7.90 24.97
CA CYS A 89 18.57 7.18 24.14
C CYS A 89 20.00 7.47 24.60
N ARG A 90 20.88 6.48 24.39
CA ARG A 90 22.31 6.61 24.67
C ARG A 90 22.96 7.52 23.64
N HIS A 91 23.88 8.39 24.07
CA HIS A 91 24.69 9.15 23.12
C HIS A 91 25.71 8.22 22.44
N PRO A 92 25.73 8.12 21.09
CA PRO A 92 26.56 7.14 20.39
C PRO A 92 28.08 7.38 20.51
N VAL A 93 28.48 8.60 20.89
CA VAL A 93 29.89 9.03 20.91
C VAL A 93 30.58 8.84 22.28
N ASP A 94 29.84 8.67 23.37
CA ASP A 94 30.45 8.59 24.71
C ASP A 94 29.68 7.65 25.67
N PRO A 95 29.87 6.32 25.54
CA PRO A 95 29.23 5.34 26.40
C PRO A 95 29.77 5.41 27.83
N SER A 96 28.97 5.94 28.76
CA SER A 96 29.37 5.98 30.16
C SER A 96 29.15 4.61 30.83
N PRO A 97 30.14 4.10 31.61
CA PRO A 97 29.92 2.90 32.42
C PRO A 97 28.90 3.12 33.55
N ALA A 98 28.53 4.38 33.82
CA ALA A 98 27.46 4.73 34.76
C ALA A 98 26.05 4.60 34.15
N ASP A 99 25.92 4.31 32.85
CA ASP A 99 24.62 4.19 32.20
C ASP A 99 23.77 3.05 32.81
N PRO A 100 22.48 3.29 33.08
CA PRO A 100 21.57 2.26 33.54
C PRO A 100 21.52 1.07 32.57
N TRP A 101 21.31 -0.14 33.10
CA TRP A 101 21.29 -1.37 32.29
C TRP A 101 20.18 -1.37 31.23
N TRP A 102 19.09 -0.64 31.47
CA TRP A 102 17.93 -0.57 30.60
C TRP A 102 18.12 0.38 29.40
N ILE A 103 19.07 1.34 29.44
CA ILE A 103 19.45 2.17 28.28
C ILE A 103 20.38 1.39 27.33
N ARG A 104 21.13 0.42 27.85
CA ARG A 104 22.15 -0.33 27.12
C ARG A 104 21.53 -1.47 26.31
N LEU A 105 20.67 -1.15 25.34
CA LEU A 105 19.92 -2.13 24.55
C LEU A 105 20.81 -3.10 23.77
N GLU A 106 21.97 -2.64 23.29
CA GLU A 106 22.94 -3.43 22.53
C GLU A 106 23.75 -4.43 23.39
N GLU A 107 23.77 -4.25 24.71
CA GLU A 107 24.53 -5.13 25.61
C GLU A 107 23.70 -6.35 26.03
N PRO A 108 24.21 -7.58 25.91
CA PRO A 108 23.46 -8.77 26.30
C PRO A 108 23.18 -8.79 27.81
N ILE A 109 22.03 -9.35 28.20
CA ILE A 109 21.72 -9.62 29.61
C ILE A 109 22.72 -10.64 30.16
N PRO A 110 23.27 -10.40 31.37
CA PRO A 110 24.18 -11.34 32.01
C PRO A 110 23.46 -12.66 32.31
N TYR A 111 24.13 -13.78 32.09
CA TYR A 111 23.56 -15.11 32.28
C TYR A 111 24.51 -16.07 33.01
N HIS A 112 23.93 -17.06 33.66
CA HIS A 112 24.58 -18.27 34.13
C HIS A 112 24.03 -19.48 33.36
N ALA A 113 24.92 -20.23 32.71
CA ALA A 113 24.59 -21.52 32.14
C ALA A 113 24.73 -22.60 33.23
N SER A 114 23.66 -23.38 33.45
CA SER A 114 23.73 -24.53 34.36
C SER A 114 24.58 -25.63 33.71
N SER A 115 25.52 -26.21 34.46
CA SER A 115 26.43 -27.27 33.99
C SER A 115 25.70 -28.54 33.57
N ASP A 116 24.51 -28.78 34.12
CA ASP A 116 23.88 -30.09 34.08
C ASP A 116 22.66 -30.16 33.15
N ASN A 117 22.18 -29.06 32.55
CA ASN A 117 20.90 -29.12 31.81
C ASN A 117 20.58 -27.98 30.81
N GLN A 118 21.54 -27.49 30.01
CA GLN A 118 21.30 -26.52 28.90
C GLN A 118 20.38 -25.31 29.22
N ARG A 119 20.22 -24.95 30.50
CA ARG A 119 19.31 -23.90 30.97
C ARG A 119 20.09 -22.65 31.32
N PHE A 120 19.50 -21.50 30.99
CA PHE A 120 20.08 -20.18 31.18
C PHE A 120 19.28 -19.41 32.23
N THR A 121 19.97 -18.81 33.19
CA THR A 121 19.34 -18.01 34.27
C THR A 121 20.06 -16.67 34.42
N ILE A 122 19.34 -15.65 34.89
CA ILE A 122 19.95 -14.34 35.19
C ILE A 122 20.60 -14.40 36.59
N PRO A 123 21.83 -13.88 36.78
CA PRO A 123 22.45 -13.80 38.10
C PRO A 123 21.56 -13.07 39.10
N ARG A 124 21.42 -13.60 40.33
CA ARG A 124 20.51 -13.07 41.36
C ARG A 124 20.69 -11.56 41.62
N ASN A 125 21.93 -11.07 41.61
CA ASN A 125 22.21 -9.65 41.82
C ASN A 125 21.69 -8.77 40.67
N ALA A 126 21.82 -9.25 39.43
CA ALA A 126 21.28 -8.57 38.25
C ALA A 126 19.75 -8.62 38.25
N ALA A 127 19.16 -9.79 38.48
CA ALA A 127 17.71 -9.98 38.57
C ALA A 127 17.06 -9.05 39.61
N ARG A 128 17.65 -8.95 40.82
CA ARG A 128 17.17 -8.05 41.88
C ARG A 128 17.28 -6.58 41.49
N THR A 129 18.33 -6.20 40.77
CA THR A 129 18.51 -4.83 40.26
C THR A 129 17.42 -4.50 39.25
N MET A 130 17.18 -5.41 38.28
CA MET A 130 16.14 -5.25 37.26
C MET A 130 14.74 -5.13 37.88
N GLN A 131 14.41 -6.00 38.85
CA GLN A 131 13.14 -5.95 39.60
C GLN A 131 12.96 -4.64 40.36
N ASN A 132 14.00 -4.18 41.05
CA ASN A 132 13.94 -2.94 41.82
C ASN A 132 13.75 -1.72 40.91
N ASP A 133 14.50 -1.64 39.81
CA ASP A 133 14.41 -0.52 38.87
C ASP A 133 13.05 -0.49 38.18
N PHE A 134 12.56 -1.65 37.71
CA PHE A 134 11.22 -1.77 37.16
C PHE A 134 10.15 -1.39 38.17
N GLY A 135 10.16 -1.99 39.36
CA GLY A 135 9.14 -1.75 40.38
C GLY A 135 9.09 -0.30 40.86
N ARG A 136 10.23 0.40 40.87
CA ARG A 136 10.27 1.83 41.17
C ARG A 136 9.66 2.68 40.05
N ALA A 137 10.01 2.43 38.80
CA ALA A 137 9.45 3.15 37.66
C ALA A 137 7.94 2.91 37.54
N ASP A 138 7.50 1.65 37.67
CA ASP A 138 6.09 1.25 37.60
C ASP A 138 5.27 1.84 38.76
N ASN A 139 5.81 1.86 39.99
CA ASN A 139 5.16 2.51 41.11
C ASN A 139 5.01 4.03 40.89
N LEU A 140 5.99 4.71 40.30
CA LEU A 140 5.86 6.14 39.98
C LEU A 140 4.76 6.40 38.96
N VAL A 141 4.70 5.61 37.88
CA VAL A 141 3.61 5.66 36.90
C VAL A 141 2.26 5.50 37.60
N PHE A 142 2.13 4.51 38.47
CA PHE A 142 0.91 4.25 39.23
C PHE A 142 0.51 5.38 40.19
N GLN A 143 1.46 5.98 40.90
CA GLN A 143 1.16 7.09 41.82
C GLN A 143 0.74 8.35 41.04
N ILE A 144 1.41 8.65 39.93
CA ILE A 144 1.07 9.83 39.11
C ILE A 144 -0.28 9.63 38.42
N SER A 145 -0.56 8.44 37.88
CA SER A 145 -1.84 8.14 37.23
C SER A 145 -3.03 8.23 38.18
N LYS A 146 -2.83 8.05 39.49
CA LYS A 146 -3.88 8.22 40.51
C LYS A 146 -4.24 9.67 40.77
N VAL A 147 -3.37 10.60 40.45
CA VAL A 147 -3.50 12.01 40.86
C VAL A 147 -4.08 12.88 39.73
N HIS A 148 -4.18 12.34 38.52
CA HIS A 148 -4.46 13.07 37.28
C HIS A 148 -5.48 12.31 36.41
N PRO A 149 -6.06 12.93 35.35
CA PRO A 149 -7.27 12.44 34.67
C PRO A 149 -7.15 11.11 33.89
N PHE A 150 -6.06 10.36 34.05
CA PHE A 150 -5.87 9.05 33.43
C PHE A 150 -6.45 7.88 34.23
N GLN A 151 -7.13 8.14 35.36
CA GLN A 151 -7.70 7.05 36.19
C GLN A 151 -8.59 6.10 35.37
N ASP A 152 -9.33 6.62 34.40
CA ASP A 152 -10.30 5.86 33.61
C ASP A 152 -9.75 5.34 32.26
N PHE A 153 -8.49 5.64 31.91
CA PHE A 153 -7.97 5.38 30.56
C PHE A 153 -6.80 4.40 30.56
N GLN A 154 -7.02 3.21 30.00
CA GLN A 154 -5.95 2.22 29.84
C GLN A 154 -4.94 2.63 28.76
N ASP A 155 -5.36 3.36 27.73
CA ASP A 155 -4.51 3.74 26.59
C ASP A 155 -3.62 4.97 26.88
N GLY A 156 -3.81 5.62 28.04
CA GLY A 156 -3.01 6.75 28.50
C GLY A 156 -1.77 6.38 29.32
N LYS A 157 -1.49 5.08 29.50
CA LYS A 157 -0.39 4.59 30.36
C LYS A 157 0.42 3.48 29.69
N PRO A 158 1.67 3.24 30.13
CA PRO A 158 2.48 2.14 29.65
C PRO A 158 1.78 0.78 29.84
N PRO A 159 1.91 -0.16 28.90
CA PRO A 159 1.36 -1.50 29.03
C PRO A 159 1.84 -2.21 30.31
N SER A 160 0.98 -3.07 30.86
CA SER A 160 1.36 -3.93 31.98
C SER A 160 2.46 -4.89 31.55
N PHE A 161 3.42 -5.13 32.44
CA PHE A 161 4.53 -6.03 32.17
C PHE A 161 4.87 -6.79 33.46
N SER A 162 5.00 -8.11 33.37
CA SER A 162 5.36 -8.93 34.52
C SER A 162 6.88 -9.14 34.55
N ILE A 163 7.57 -8.35 35.37
CA ILE A 163 9.02 -8.48 35.57
C ILE A 163 9.42 -9.85 36.14
N PHE A 164 8.48 -10.58 36.74
CA PHE A 164 8.74 -11.93 37.28
C PHE A 164 8.99 -12.96 36.18
N GLN A 165 8.48 -12.72 34.96
CA GLN A 165 8.75 -13.58 33.80
C GLN A 165 10.25 -13.69 33.48
N ILE A 166 11.05 -12.67 33.84
CA ILE A 166 12.51 -12.69 33.64
C ILE A 166 13.32 -13.25 34.79
N THR A 167 12.75 -13.31 35.99
CA THR A 167 13.51 -13.63 37.21
C THR A 167 13.21 -15.01 37.78
N ASP A 168 12.02 -15.55 37.50
CA ASP A 168 11.51 -16.70 38.25
C ASP A 168 11.64 -18.03 37.48
N SER A 169 11.89 -17.97 36.17
CA SER A 169 11.96 -19.15 35.30
C SER A 169 13.33 -19.30 34.62
N PRO A 170 13.94 -20.51 34.64
CA PRO A 170 15.08 -20.79 33.78
C PRO A 170 14.64 -20.86 32.33
N TYR A 171 15.49 -20.37 31.42
CA TYR A 171 15.25 -20.37 29.98
C TYR A 171 15.89 -21.57 29.30
N ASP A 172 15.18 -22.13 28.32
CA ASP A 172 15.65 -23.29 27.54
C ASP A 172 16.73 -22.93 26.50
N SER A 173 16.92 -21.63 26.21
CA SER A 173 17.97 -21.17 25.30
C SER A 173 18.46 -19.76 25.63
N LEU A 174 19.71 -19.46 25.24
CA LEU A 174 20.29 -18.12 25.40
C LEU A 174 19.48 -17.06 24.62
N PRO A 175 19.05 -17.28 23.36
CA PRO A 175 18.19 -16.32 22.65
C PRO A 175 16.87 -16.05 23.37
N ALA A 176 16.25 -17.06 23.98
CA ALA A 176 15.03 -16.86 24.77
C ALA A 176 15.26 -15.96 26.00
N LEU A 177 16.37 -16.17 26.71
CA LEU A 177 16.77 -15.29 27.82
C LEU A 177 17.04 -13.85 27.34
N GLN A 178 17.77 -13.70 26.24
CA GLN A 178 18.08 -12.38 25.69
C GLN A 178 16.82 -11.65 25.20
N ARG A 179 15.86 -12.36 24.59
CA ARG A 179 14.56 -11.81 24.20
C ARG A 179 13.81 -11.27 25.41
N ALA A 180 13.65 -12.08 26.44
CA ALA A 180 12.92 -11.69 27.64
C ALA A 180 13.62 -10.54 28.37
N GLY A 181 14.96 -10.58 28.40
CA GLY A 181 15.82 -9.50 28.86
C GLY A 181 15.61 -8.18 28.15
N ALA A 182 15.57 -8.20 26.82
CA ALA A 182 15.30 -7.04 25.99
C ALA A 182 13.87 -6.50 26.20
N SER A 183 12.87 -7.37 26.33
CA SER A 183 11.50 -6.99 26.71
C SER A 183 11.47 -6.27 28.07
N ALA A 184 12.24 -6.72 29.05
CA ALA A 184 12.33 -6.04 30.34
C ALA A 184 13.01 -4.66 30.25
N LYS A 185 14.08 -4.51 29.46
CA LYS A 185 14.68 -3.19 29.20
C LYS A 185 13.66 -2.24 28.59
N ARG A 186 12.97 -2.70 27.55
CA ARG A 186 11.91 -1.96 26.85
C ARG A 186 10.76 -1.59 27.77
N ALA A 187 10.34 -2.48 28.65
CA ALA A 187 9.28 -2.20 29.63
C ALA A 187 9.68 -1.08 30.61
N VAL A 188 10.94 -1.03 31.05
CA VAL A 188 11.47 0.08 31.87
C VAL A 188 11.55 1.37 31.06
N LEU A 189 12.08 1.31 29.82
CA LEU A 189 12.17 2.46 28.92
C LEU A 189 10.79 3.08 28.64
N ASP A 190 9.75 2.26 28.42
CA ASP A 190 8.38 2.75 28.18
C ASP A 190 7.86 3.57 29.37
N ARG A 191 8.12 3.10 30.60
CA ARG A 191 7.75 3.79 31.84
C ARG A 191 8.55 5.07 32.04
N VAL A 192 9.86 5.03 31.77
CA VAL A 192 10.71 6.23 31.87
C VAL A 192 10.34 7.26 30.81
N GLY A 193 10.04 6.84 29.59
CA GLY A 193 9.54 7.70 28.52
C GLY A 193 8.22 8.38 28.91
N TRP A 194 7.28 7.62 29.48
CA TRP A 194 6.03 8.18 30.01
C TRP A 194 6.27 9.19 31.14
N LEU A 195 7.16 8.89 32.08
CA LEU A 195 7.50 9.83 33.17
C LEU A 195 8.17 11.11 32.64
N ARG A 196 9.00 11.01 31.59
CA ARG A 196 9.64 12.17 30.93
C ARG A 196 8.63 13.02 30.18
N TRP A 197 7.73 12.40 29.43
CA TRP A 197 6.60 13.10 28.81
C TRP A 197 5.76 13.81 29.88
N TRP A 198 5.43 13.12 30.97
CA TRP A 198 4.66 13.69 32.06
C TRP A 198 5.35 14.92 32.67
N ARG A 199 6.66 14.85 32.88
CA ARG A 199 7.48 15.97 33.32
C ARG A 199 7.37 17.18 32.38
N ALA A 200 7.33 16.95 31.07
CA ALA A 200 7.28 18.01 30.07
C ALA A 200 5.95 18.78 30.10
N ILE A 201 4.84 18.10 30.39
CA ILE A 201 3.50 18.73 30.35
C ILE A 201 3.02 19.25 31.71
N SER A 202 3.63 18.81 32.80
CA SER A 202 3.16 19.07 34.17
C SER A 202 3.92 20.19 34.86
N ASP A 203 3.23 20.92 35.73
CA ASP A 203 3.90 21.83 36.67
C ASP A 203 4.58 21.03 37.79
N LEU A 204 5.91 21.12 37.85
CA LEU A 204 6.71 20.42 38.85
C LEU A 204 6.36 20.85 40.29
N SER A 205 5.88 22.07 40.49
CA SER A 205 5.47 22.55 41.82
C SER A 205 4.24 21.80 42.33
N ASP A 206 3.21 21.68 41.49
CA ASP A 206 1.99 20.92 41.77
C ASP A 206 2.28 19.43 42.02
N LEU A 207 3.21 18.85 41.24
CA LEU A 207 3.61 17.46 41.44
C LEU A 207 4.37 17.23 42.76
N SER A 208 5.20 18.19 43.17
CA SER A 208 5.97 18.11 44.42
C SER A 208 5.09 18.12 45.67
N ASP A 209 3.92 18.77 45.59
CA ASP A 209 2.95 18.80 46.69
C ASP A 209 2.16 17.49 46.81
N LYS A 210 2.03 16.74 45.72
CA LYS A 210 1.22 15.52 45.64
C LYS A 210 2.01 14.22 45.82
N LEU A 211 3.33 14.24 45.56
CA LEU A 211 4.21 13.09 45.77
C LEU A 211 5.01 13.21 47.07
N SER A 212 5.37 12.08 47.67
CA SER A 212 6.30 12.11 48.81
C SER A 212 7.70 12.52 48.34
N GLN A 213 8.44 13.24 49.20
CA GLN A 213 9.80 13.73 48.88
C GLN A 213 10.73 12.66 48.28
N PRO A 214 10.81 11.41 48.82
CA PRO A 214 11.66 10.38 48.23
C PRO A 214 11.23 9.92 46.83
N LEU A 215 9.91 9.90 46.57
CA LEU A 215 9.38 9.56 45.25
C LEU A 215 9.64 10.68 44.25
N PHE A 216 9.47 11.93 44.68
CA PHE A 216 9.75 13.09 43.84
C PHE A 216 11.22 13.18 43.45
N GLU A 217 12.15 12.97 44.39
CA GLU A 217 13.58 12.90 44.08
C GLU A 217 13.91 11.76 43.11
N HIS A 218 13.23 10.62 43.24
CA HIS A 218 13.42 9.50 42.32
C HIS A 218 12.88 9.81 40.92
N PHE A 219 11.71 10.45 40.84
CA PHE A 219 11.13 10.95 39.59
C PHE A 219 12.10 11.89 38.86
N LEU A 220 12.69 12.86 39.57
CA LEU A 220 13.67 13.79 38.98
C LEU A 220 14.90 13.08 38.42
N ARG A 221 15.37 12.02 39.08
CA ARG A 221 16.53 11.22 38.61
C ARG A 221 16.20 10.38 37.39
N LEU A 222 15.02 9.76 37.33
CA LEU A 222 14.61 8.95 36.17
C LEU A 222 14.32 9.80 34.95
N THR A 223 13.84 11.03 35.16
CA THR A 223 13.45 11.97 34.10
C THR A 223 14.55 12.96 33.74
N ASP A 224 15.80 12.64 34.06
CA ASP A 224 16.95 13.53 33.86
C ASP A 224 17.08 13.95 32.38
N PRO A 225 17.13 15.26 32.07
CA PRO A 225 17.33 15.77 30.72
C PRO A 225 18.72 15.49 30.13
N MET A 226 19.67 14.91 30.89
CA MET A 226 20.99 14.53 30.38
C MET A 226 20.93 13.55 29.20
N TYR A 227 19.91 12.69 29.14
CA TYR A 227 19.73 11.76 28.03
C TYR A 227 18.92 12.41 26.91
N LYS A 228 19.44 12.34 25.67
CA LYS A 228 18.67 12.76 24.49
C LYS A 228 17.43 11.88 24.36
N SER A 229 16.33 12.47 23.92
CA SER A 229 15.11 11.74 23.61
C SER A 229 15.25 11.02 22.27
N ARG A 230 14.56 9.88 22.12
CA ARG A 230 14.54 9.07 20.90
C ARG A 230 13.95 9.81 19.69
N GLY A 231 12.83 10.49 19.93
CA GLY A 231 12.08 11.21 18.90
C GLY A 231 10.94 10.46 18.22
N TYR A 232 10.31 11.15 17.27
CA TYR A 232 9.17 10.69 16.48
C TYR A 232 9.40 10.82 15.00
N ILE A 233 8.88 9.86 14.24
CA ILE A 233 8.63 10.01 12.81
C ILE A 233 7.14 10.34 12.63
N PHE A 234 6.82 11.50 12.06
CA PHE A 234 5.43 11.92 11.83
C PHE A 234 5.00 11.69 10.40
N ASN A 235 3.77 11.23 10.24
CA ASN A 235 3.03 11.37 9.01
C ASN A 235 2.22 12.68 9.11
N LEU A 236 2.79 13.79 8.65
CA LEU A 236 2.22 15.12 8.88
C LEU A 236 0.78 15.24 8.37
N THR A 237 0.44 14.66 7.21
CA THR A 237 -0.93 14.73 6.67
C THR A 237 -1.96 13.97 7.51
N ARG A 238 -1.52 12.96 8.26
CA ARG A 238 -2.37 12.13 9.13
C ARG A 238 -2.43 12.63 10.57
N ASP A 239 -1.27 12.99 11.13
CA ASP A 239 -1.07 13.14 12.58
C ASP A 239 -1.22 14.61 13.05
N TRP A 240 -1.33 15.58 12.12
CA TRP A 240 -1.27 17.02 12.43
C TRP A 240 -2.31 17.49 13.46
N SER A 241 -3.48 16.86 13.52
CA SER A 241 -4.61 17.21 14.41
C SER A 241 -4.35 16.85 15.87
N GLU A 242 -3.37 15.98 16.14
CA GLU A 242 -3.01 15.51 17.47
C GLU A 242 -1.69 16.09 17.97
N ILE A 243 -0.69 16.19 17.08
CA ILE A 243 0.69 16.52 17.46
C ILE A 243 0.82 17.90 18.13
N ASN A 244 1.55 17.95 19.23
CA ASN A 244 1.88 19.21 19.90
C ASN A 244 3.31 19.63 19.56
N VAL A 245 3.45 20.28 18.42
CA VAL A 245 4.75 20.69 17.86
C VAL A 245 5.52 21.62 18.80
N GLY A 246 4.83 22.58 19.43
CA GLY A 246 5.43 23.52 20.37
C GLY A 246 6.11 22.81 21.55
N LEU A 247 5.44 21.82 22.15
CA LEU A 247 6.03 21.02 23.22
C LEU A 247 7.27 20.24 22.77
N LEU A 248 7.23 19.66 21.58
CA LEU A 248 8.38 18.91 21.05
C LEU A 248 9.59 19.82 20.84
N LEU A 249 9.38 21.08 20.45
CA LEU A 249 10.43 22.08 20.34
C LEU A 249 10.95 22.51 21.71
N ASP A 250 10.06 22.77 22.68
CA ASP A 250 10.40 23.16 24.05
C ASP A 250 11.32 22.15 24.74
N GLU A 251 11.02 20.86 24.56
CA GLU A 251 11.76 19.75 25.13
C GLU A 251 12.89 19.25 24.22
N ALA A 252 13.15 19.93 23.10
CA ALA A 252 14.14 19.57 22.09
C ALA A 252 14.05 18.09 21.65
N ILE A 253 12.84 17.58 21.47
CA ILE A 253 12.58 16.20 21.05
C ILE A 253 12.91 16.06 19.56
N PRO A 254 13.80 15.11 19.19
CA PRO A 254 14.05 14.79 17.79
C PRO A 254 12.77 14.49 17.03
N THR A 255 12.57 15.17 15.91
CA THR A 255 11.34 15.04 15.13
C THR A 255 11.70 14.85 13.67
N TYR A 256 11.16 13.83 13.03
CA TYR A 256 11.46 13.45 11.67
C TYR A 256 10.17 13.39 10.86
N TYR A 257 10.21 13.83 9.60
CA TYR A 257 9.08 13.73 8.70
C TYR A 257 9.53 13.71 7.24
N VAL A 258 8.63 13.24 6.39
CA VAL A 258 8.79 13.28 4.94
C VAL A 258 8.30 14.62 4.41
N TRP A 259 9.06 15.23 3.48
CA TRP A 259 8.64 16.44 2.79
C TRP A 259 8.40 16.19 1.29
N GLY A 260 7.28 15.52 0.99
CA GLY A 260 6.87 15.13 -0.35
C GLY A 260 5.88 16.10 -1.00
N PHE A 261 5.20 15.63 -2.05
CA PHE A 261 4.16 16.40 -2.75
C PHE A 261 2.90 16.60 -1.89
N GLU A 262 2.52 15.57 -1.13
CA GLU A 262 1.32 15.61 -0.28
C GLU A 262 1.49 16.70 0.79
N GLU A 263 2.62 16.72 1.48
CA GLU A 263 2.90 17.72 2.51
C GLU A 263 3.02 19.15 1.93
N ARG A 264 3.53 19.31 0.71
CA ARG A 264 3.58 20.61 0.01
C ARG A 264 2.21 21.11 -0.45
N SER A 265 1.31 20.19 -0.80
CA SER A 265 -0.03 20.56 -1.30
C SER A 265 -0.96 21.07 -0.21
N GLU A 266 -0.65 20.79 1.06
CA GLU A 266 -1.45 21.14 2.22
C GLU A 266 -1.02 22.50 2.81
N PRO A 267 -1.82 23.58 2.69
CA PRO A 267 -1.36 24.90 3.07
C PRO A 267 -1.13 25.08 4.58
N HIS A 268 -1.84 24.30 5.40
CA HIS A 268 -1.69 24.31 6.85
C HIS A 268 -0.34 23.73 7.31
N LEU A 269 0.34 22.94 6.47
CA LEU A 269 1.67 22.40 6.72
C LEU A 269 2.80 23.35 6.30
N SER A 270 2.49 24.55 5.79
CA SER A 270 3.49 25.53 5.34
C SER A 270 4.56 25.87 6.39
N LYS A 271 4.21 25.83 7.69
CA LYS A 271 5.17 26.03 8.80
C LYS A 271 6.23 24.93 8.93
N PHE A 272 6.05 23.77 8.29
CA PHE A 272 7.01 22.66 8.23
C PHE A 272 7.93 22.70 7.00
N HIS A 273 7.75 23.69 6.12
CA HIS A 273 8.51 23.75 4.88
C HIS A 273 10.00 24.04 5.15
N PRO A 274 10.93 23.11 4.83
CA PRO A 274 12.34 23.22 5.23
C PRO A 274 13.01 24.48 4.66
N LYS A 275 12.71 24.85 3.42
CA LYS A 275 13.20 26.12 2.83
C LYS A 275 12.65 27.36 3.55
N VAL A 276 11.37 27.40 3.91
CA VAL A 276 10.76 28.57 4.59
C VAL A 276 11.38 28.74 5.98
N ILE A 277 11.67 27.64 6.68
CA ILE A 277 12.32 27.71 7.98
C ILE A 277 13.78 28.21 7.85
N ALA A 278 14.47 27.81 6.78
CA ALA A 278 15.83 28.27 6.48
C ALA A 278 15.94 29.73 6.03
N LEU A 279 14.83 30.38 5.63
CA LEU A 279 14.81 31.79 5.27
C LEU A 279 14.86 32.75 6.49
N ASP A 280 14.61 32.28 7.71
CA ASP A 280 14.74 33.11 8.91
C ASP A 280 16.23 33.24 9.28
N GLU A 281 16.91 34.22 8.68
CA GLU A 281 18.34 34.54 8.83
C GLU A 281 18.79 34.86 10.28
N THR A 282 17.87 34.88 11.25
CA THR A 282 18.15 35.26 12.63
C THR A 282 18.88 34.20 13.45
N ASP A 283 18.90 32.93 13.01
CA ASP A 283 19.56 31.83 13.71
C ASP A 283 20.56 31.09 12.80
N GLY A 284 21.87 31.34 13.00
CA GLY A 284 22.98 30.79 12.19
C GLY A 284 23.23 29.27 12.36
N ARG A 285 22.20 28.52 12.76
CA ARG A 285 22.21 27.07 12.99
C ARG A 285 21.66 26.26 11.82
N ILE A 286 21.05 26.91 10.83
CA ILE A 286 20.42 26.25 9.68
C ILE A 286 21.37 26.32 8.48
N VAL A 287 21.85 25.17 8.00
CA VAL A 287 22.72 25.08 6.81
C VAL A 287 22.06 24.14 5.81
N ILE A 288 21.32 24.71 4.85
CA ILE A 288 20.89 24.01 3.63
C ILE A 288 21.76 24.57 2.50
N GLU A 289 22.71 23.77 2.01
CA GLU A 289 23.51 24.11 0.82
C GLU A 289 22.64 23.93 -0.43
N ASP A 290 22.66 24.91 -1.34
CA ASP A 290 21.79 25.09 -2.53
C ASP A 290 20.36 25.60 -2.26
N MET A 291 20.21 26.93 -2.15
CA MET A 291 18.91 27.60 -2.11
C MET A 291 18.72 28.52 -3.32
N GLU A 292 17.98 28.05 -4.33
CA GLU A 292 17.22 28.96 -5.19
C GLU A 292 15.80 29.12 -4.59
N GLU A 293 15.39 30.37 -4.37
CA GLU A 293 14.02 30.72 -4.00
C GLU A 293 13.10 30.45 -5.19
N ASP A 294 12.19 29.49 -5.04
CA ASP A 294 11.16 29.17 -6.03
C ASP A 294 9.80 29.78 -5.63
N GLU A 295 8.86 29.86 -6.59
CA GLU A 295 7.50 30.38 -6.35
C GLU A 295 6.76 29.60 -5.24
N ASP A 296 7.03 28.30 -5.12
CA ASP A 296 6.49 27.40 -4.09
C ASP A 296 6.88 27.86 -2.68
N THR A 297 8.16 28.20 -2.47
CA THR A 297 8.66 28.70 -1.18
C THR A 297 8.02 30.04 -0.80
N GLN A 298 7.80 30.94 -1.77
CA GLN A 298 7.15 32.22 -1.52
C GLN A 298 5.69 32.04 -1.12
N GLN A 299 4.96 31.19 -1.85
CA GLN A 299 3.57 30.87 -1.52
C GLN A 299 3.47 30.22 -0.13
N ALA A 300 4.32 29.24 0.19
CA ALA A 300 4.37 28.62 1.50
C ALA A 300 4.65 29.65 2.61
N ALA A 301 5.59 30.57 2.39
CA ALA A 301 5.91 31.63 3.33
C ALA A 301 4.71 32.56 3.63
N GLU A 302 3.89 32.89 2.63
CA GLU A 302 2.66 33.65 2.82
C GLU A 302 1.62 32.87 3.63
N MET A 303 1.47 31.57 3.34
CA MET A 303 0.51 30.71 4.03
C MET A 303 0.83 30.53 5.52
N THR A 304 2.10 30.65 5.94
CA THR A 304 2.48 30.48 7.37
C THR A 304 1.67 31.38 8.32
N ARG A 305 1.27 32.57 7.88
CA ARG A 305 0.53 33.53 8.73
C ARG A 305 -0.96 33.23 8.87
N LEU A 306 -1.51 32.38 8.00
CA LEU A 306 -2.92 32.04 8.01
C LEU A 306 -3.27 30.97 9.05
N TYR A 307 -2.24 30.28 9.55
CA TYR A 307 -2.39 29.18 10.51
C TYR A 307 -1.69 29.52 11.84
N ASP A 308 -2.21 28.99 12.93
CA ASP A 308 -1.58 29.07 14.24
C ASP A 308 -0.53 27.95 14.45
N ASP A 309 0.02 27.84 15.66
CA ASP A 309 1.05 26.85 15.99
C ASP A 309 0.51 25.43 16.15
N TYR A 310 -0.82 25.30 16.10
CA TYR A 310 -1.58 24.06 16.09
C TYR A 310 -2.08 23.70 14.69
N LEU A 311 -1.64 24.46 13.67
CA LEU A 311 -1.95 24.30 12.25
C LEU A 311 -3.44 24.58 11.93
N GLN A 312 -4.11 25.32 12.81
CA GLN A 312 -5.51 25.71 12.67
C GLN A 312 -5.62 27.06 11.98
N PRO A 313 -6.61 27.27 11.10
CA PRO A 313 -6.84 28.57 10.48
C PRO A 313 -7.09 29.67 11.53
N ARG A 314 -6.35 30.77 11.46
CA ARG A 314 -6.53 31.93 12.36
C ARG A 314 -7.81 32.71 12.06
N SER A 315 -8.27 32.70 10.81
CA SER A 315 -9.52 33.29 10.37
C SER A 315 -10.48 32.19 9.94
N PHE A 316 -11.54 32.00 10.72
CA PHE A 316 -12.62 31.07 10.43
C PHE A 316 -13.93 31.85 10.30
N ASP A 317 -14.78 31.50 9.34
CA ASP A 317 -16.16 32.01 9.30
C ASP A 317 -16.87 31.50 10.55
N HIS A 318 -16.99 32.38 11.55
CA HIS A 318 -17.50 31.98 12.85
C HIS A 318 -18.95 31.48 12.71
N PRO A 319 -19.32 30.37 13.38
CA PRO A 319 -20.70 29.96 13.47
C PRO A 319 -21.55 31.05 14.14
N SER A 320 -22.87 30.99 13.99
CA SER A 320 -23.79 31.94 14.61
C SER A 320 -23.60 31.96 16.13
N GLU A 321 -23.21 33.11 16.68
CA GLU A 321 -23.01 33.29 18.12
C GLU A 321 -24.34 33.61 18.81
N ASP A 322 -24.60 32.93 19.93
CA ASP A 322 -25.71 33.27 20.81
C ASP A 322 -25.31 34.34 21.83
N LEU A 323 -26.27 35.20 22.18
CA LEU A 323 -26.03 36.34 23.07
C LEU A 323 -26.19 35.99 24.57
N SER A 324 -26.83 34.86 24.88
CA SER A 324 -27.12 34.45 26.27
C SER A 324 -27.48 32.97 26.36
N PHE A 325 -27.23 32.36 27.51
CA PHE A 325 -27.67 31.01 27.85
C PHE A 325 -28.37 30.98 29.21
N LYS A 326 -29.13 29.93 29.48
CA LYS A 326 -29.75 29.70 30.78
C LYS A 326 -28.74 29.07 31.75
N THR A 327 -28.86 29.39 33.04
CA THR A 327 -27.94 28.89 34.09
C THR A 327 -28.04 27.39 34.37
N ASP A 328 -29.10 26.72 33.91
CA ASP A 328 -29.36 25.29 34.09
C ASP A 328 -28.89 24.42 32.91
N ALA A 329 -28.20 25.02 31.94
CA ALA A 329 -27.66 24.34 30.76
C ALA A 329 -26.50 23.37 31.09
N THR A 330 -26.28 22.39 30.21
CA THR A 330 -25.09 21.54 30.23
C THR A 330 -23.97 22.23 29.44
N PHE A 331 -22.79 22.40 30.05
CA PHE A 331 -21.70 23.17 29.46
C PHE A 331 -20.61 22.27 28.87
N TYR A 332 -20.27 22.52 27.61
CA TYR A 332 -19.23 21.83 26.87
C TYR A 332 -18.18 22.82 26.35
N ILE A 333 -16.97 22.33 26.10
CA ILE A 333 -15.90 23.07 25.44
C ILE A 333 -15.26 22.25 24.32
N ILE A 334 -14.98 22.91 23.19
CA ILE A 334 -14.12 22.39 22.14
C ILE A 334 -12.77 23.09 22.28
N ASP A 335 -11.76 22.34 22.73
CA ASP A 335 -10.43 22.88 23.01
C ASP A 335 -9.66 23.21 21.71
N PHE A 336 -9.84 22.43 20.64
CA PHE A 336 -9.16 22.55 19.35
C PHE A 336 -10.13 22.29 18.19
N ILE A 337 -9.93 22.95 17.04
CA ILE A 337 -10.74 22.73 15.83
C ILE A 337 -10.70 21.25 15.43
N GLY A 338 -11.88 20.65 15.17
CA GLY A 338 -12.03 19.25 14.77
C GLY A 338 -11.95 18.24 15.92
N TRP A 339 -11.89 18.69 17.17
CA TRP A 339 -11.92 17.82 18.34
C TRP A 339 -13.35 17.62 18.88
N LYS A 340 -13.57 16.49 19.53
CA LYS A 340 -14.80 16.16 20.25
C LYS A 340 -15.05 17.16 21.38
N ARG A 341 -16.32 17.51 21.61
CA ARG A 341 -16.71 18.34 22.75
C ARG A 341 -16.36 17.66 24.10
N ARG A 342 -15.82 18.45 25.03
CA ARG A 342 -15.49 18.03 26.41
C ARG A 342 -16.47 18.63 27.40
N LEU A 343 -17.02 17.81 28.29
CA LEU A 343 -17.92 18.26 29.35
C LEU A 343 -17.16 19.11 30.37
N LEU A 344 -17.68 20.29 30.69
CA LEU A 344 -17.18 21.13 31.77
C LEU A 344 -17.86 20.72 33.08
N PRO A 345 -17.09 20.47 34.17
CA PRO A 345 -17.65 20.22 35.50
C PRO A 345 -18.60 21.32 35.98
N ASP A 346 -19.66 20.94 36.69
CA ASP A 346 -20.65 21.87 37.29
C ASP A 346 -20.03 22.90 38.26
N SER A 347 -18.81 22.65 38.75
CA SER A 347 -18.06 23.55 39.63
C SER A 347 -17.41 24.74 38.91
N ILE A 348 -17.42 24.75 37.57
CA ILE A 348 -16.77 25.79 36.76
C ILE A 348 -17.68 27.00 36.58
N ASP A 349 -17.09 28.20 36.66
CA ASP A 349 -17.77 29.46 36.37
C ASP A 349 -17.98 29.64 34.85
N SER A 350 -19.16 29.27 34.35
CA SER A 350 -19.53 29.39 32.93
C SER A 350 -19.56 30.84 32.43
N SER A 351 -19.73 31.83 33.33
CA SER A 351 -19.70 33.25 32.96
C SER A 351 -18.28 33.71 32.58
N ALA A 352 -17.25 33.14 33.22
CA ALA A 352 -15.85 33.39 32.87
C ALA A 352 -15.52 32.84 31.47
N TYR A 353 -16.07 31.68 31.10
CA TYR A 353 -15.90 31.12 29.75
C TYR A 353 -16.63 31.96 28.70
N ALA A 354 -17.87 32.37 28.96
CA ALA A 354 -18.68 33.20 28.05
C ALA A 354 -18.08 34.59 27.76
N THR A 355 -17.34 35.13 28.73
CA THR A 355 -16.60 36.40 28.59
C THR A 355 -15.37 36.24 27.70
N ARG A 356 -14.75 35.05 27.69
CA ARG A 356 -13.47 34.80 27.04
C ARG A 356 -13.59 34.15 25.67
N PHE A 357 -14.58 33.32 25.47
CA PHE A 357 -14.78 32.50 24.28
C PHE A 357 -16.16 32.75 23.67
N ARG A 358 -16.24 32.60 22.35
CA ARG A 358 -17.55 32.51 21.68
C ARG A 358 -18.19 31.16 21.99
N PHE A 359 -19.52 31.13 21.91
CA PHE A 359 -20.31 29.93 22.19
C PHE A 359 -21.59 29.88 21.35
N ALA A 360 -22.15 28.68 21.25
CA ALA A 360 -23.47 28.41 20.70
C ALA A 360 -24.33 27.65 21.72
N VAL A 361 -25.64 27.86 21.65
CA VAL A 361 -26.66 27.20 22.47
C VAL A 361 -27.52 26.33 21.57
N LYS A 362 -27.56 25.03 21.85
CA LYS A 362 -28.35 24.05 21.10
C LYS A 362 -29.34 23.36 22.03
N GLN A 363 -30.53 23.05 21.51
CA GLN A 363 -31.45 22.13 22.17
C GLN A 363 -31.29 20.77 21.49
N GLU A 364 -30.70 19.81 22.19
CA GLU A 364 -30.50 18.45 21.67
C GLU A 364 -31.75 17.59 21.85
N GLU A 365 -32.07 16.76 20.86
CA GLU A 365 -33.19 15.82 20.94
C GLU A 365 -32.88 14.74 21.99
N GLY A 366 -33.67 14.74 23.07
CA GLY A 366 -33.53 13.76 24.17
C GLY A 366 -32.89 14.32 25.44
N GLU A 367 -32.29 15.52 25.42
CA GLU A 367 -31.82 16.18 26.63
C GLU A 367 -32.90 17.12 27.21
N GLU A 368 -33.12 17.03 28.53
CA GLU A 368 -34.08 17.91 29.24
C GLU A 368 -33.59 19.37 29.33
N LYS A 369 -32.29 19.60 29.18
CA LYS A 369 -31.62 20.89 29.34
C LYS A 369 -30.97 21.34 28.03
N PRO A 370 -30.88 22.65 27.75
CA PRO A 370 -30.12 23.15 26.62
C PRO A 370 -28.62 22.88 26.82
N THR A 371 -27.90 22.64 25.73
CA THR A 371 -26.44 22.48 25.74
C THR A 371 -25.79 23.78 25.28
N VAL A 372 -24.67 24.14 25.92
CA VAL A 372 -23.87 25.33 25.58
C VAL A 372 -22.47 24.87 25.26
N THR A 373 -22.01 25.14 24.04
CA THR A 373 -20.68 24.73 23.58
C THR A 373 -19.78 25.97 23.41
N PHE A 374 -18.73 26.05 24.21
CA PHE A 374 -17.68 27.08 24.08
C PHE A 374 -16.59 26.63 23.10
N TRP A 375 -16.07 27.56 22.30
CA TRP A 375 -14.94 27.28 21.39
C TRP A 375 -13.66 27.96 21.89
N ARG A 376 -12.72 27.19 22.45
CA ARG A 376 -11.48 27.75 23.03
C ARG A 376 -10.62 28.46 21.98
N TRP A 377 -10.59 27.91 20.77
CA TRP A 377 -9.91 28.47 19.60
C TRP A 377 -10.55 29.78 19.10
N SER A 378 -11.78 30.11 19.52
CA SER A 378 -12.51 31.33 19.16
C SER A 378 -12.59 32.32 20.33
N LYS A 379 -11.48 33.03 20.57
CA LYS A 379 -11.35 34.02 21.66
C LYS A 379 -12.05 35.33 21.32
N LYS A 380 -12.74 35.93 22.28
CA LYS A 380 -13.31 37.29 22.16
C LYS A 380 -12.21 38.34 22.25
N ASN A 381 -12.36 39.44 21.52
CA ASN A 381 -11.49 40.61 21.65
C ASN A 381 -11.81 41.34 22.96
N ILE A 382 -11.14 40.94 24.03
CA ILE A 382 -11.31 41.53 25.37
C ILE A 382 -10.46 42.81 25.46
N SER A 383 -11.04 43.89 26.00
CA SER A 383 -10.34 45.16 26.16
C SER A 383 -9.18 45.03 27.18
N LEU A 384 -8.18 45.91 27.09
CA LEU A 384 -7.04 45.92 28.04
C LEU A 384 -7.48 46.14 29.50
N GLN A 385 -8.64 46.76 29.75
CA GLN A 385 -9.17 47.00 31.10
C GLN A 385 -9.81 45.74 31.71
N ASP A 386 -10.49 44.92 30.90
CA ASP A 386 -11.14 43.67 31.35
C ASP A 386 -10.13 42.55 31.65
N ARG A 387 -8.90 42.63 31.12
CA ARG A 387 -7.82 41.66 31.42
C ARG A 387 -7.36 41.70 32.89
N ALA A 388 -7.54 42.81 33.59
CA ALA A 388 -7.11 42.99 34.98
C ALA A 388 -8.09 42.39 36.00
N ASP A 389 -9.37 42.25 35.66
CA ASP A 389 -10.37 41.60 36.53
C ASP A 389 -10.35 40.07 36.41
N ILE A 390 -9.90 39.53 35.27
CA ILE A 390 -9.82 38.09 35.00
C ILE A 390 -8.63 37.41 35.73
N THR A 391 -7.70 38.18 36.29
CA THR A 391 -6.46 37.65 36.91
C THR A 391 -6.68 36.97 38.27
N TRP A 392 -7.88 37.07 38.85
CA TRP A 392 -8.18 36.59 40.21
C TRP A 392 -8.66 35.14 40.30
N THR A 393 -9.12 34.52 39.20
CA THR A 393 -9.63 33.13 39.20
C THR A 393 -8.53 32.12 38.87
N ARG A 394 -7.64 31.87 39.85
CA ARG A 394 -6.60 30.82 39.82
C ARG A 394 -7.11 29.38 39.69
N ASN A 395 -8.43 29.15 39.71
CA ASN A 395 -9.07 27.83 39.71
C ASN A 395 -9.67 27.42 38.36
N LEU A 396 -9.51 28.24 37.32
CA LEU A 396 -9.92 27.88 35.98
C LEU A 396 -8.86 26.97 35.36
N ASP A 397 -9.31 26.00 34.56
CA ASP A 397 -8.55 25.02 33.77
C ASP A 397 -7.64 25.72 32.73
N PHE A 398 -6.67 26.50 33.23
CA PHE A 398 -5.72 27.34 32.48
C PHE A 398 -4.33 26.70 32.43
N SER A 399 -4.30 25.37 32.33
CA SER A 399 -3.16 24.70 31.71
C SER A 399 -2.89 25.38 30.36
N SER A 400 -1.61 25.54 30.00
CA SER A 400 -1.23 26.10 28.71
C SER A 400 -1.94 25.33 27.58
N GLU A 401 -2.22 25.94 26.43
CA GLU A 401 -2.84 25.21 25.31
C GLU A 401 -1.99 23.99 24.91
N SER A 402 -0.67 24.08 25.08
CA SER A 402 0.26 22.96 24.92
C SER A 402 -0.06 21.81 25.90
N THR A 403 -0.21 22.13 27.19
CA THR A 403 -0.57 21.15 28.22
C THR A 403 -1.95 20.54 27.99
N LEU A 404 -2.95 21.36 27.63
CA LEU A 404 -4.31 20.90 27.36
C LEU A 404 -4.35 19.91 26.18
N ARG A 405 -3.61 20.20 25.11
CA ARG A 405 -3.52 19.33 23.94
C ARG A 405 -3.02 17.93 24.34
N GLU A 406 -1.97 17.87 25.15
CA GLU A 406 -1.42 16.57 25.56
C GLU A 406 -2.28 15.83 26.58
N LEU A 407 -2.95 16.54 27.50
CA LEU A 407 -3.82 15.91 28.50
C LEU A 407 -5.08 15.31 27.88
N TYR A 408 -5.67 15.98 26.89
CA TYR A 408 -7.00 15.64 26.38
C TYR A 408 -7.02 14.97 25.01
N LYS A 409 -5.89 14.89 24.29
CA LYS A 409 -5.85 14.29 22.94
C LYS A 409 -6.43 12.88 22.89
N PHE A 410 -6.21 12.06 23.91
CA PHE A 410 -6.69 10.68 23.95
C PHE A 410 -8.20 10.52 23.93
N GLN A 411 -8.93 11.52 24.42
CA GLN A 411 -10.40 11.45 24.56
C GLN A 411 -11.12 12.28 23.52
N HIS A 412 -10.44 13.33 23.06
CA HIS A 412 -11.08 14.41 22.32
C HIS A 412 -10.46 14.69 20.96
N ALA A 413 -9.21 14.30 20.70
CA ALA A 413 -8.67 14.43 19.37
C ALA A 413 -9.32 13.41 18.42
N PRO A 414 -9.48 13.73 17.13
CA PRO A 414 -9.99 12.79 16.14
C PRO A 414 -9.02 11.63 15.95
N GLY A 415 -9.44 10.41 16.32
CA GLY A 415 -8.70 9.18 16.03
C GLY A 415 -8.78 8.76 14.55
N HIS A 416 -8.07 7.70 14.18
CA HIS A 416 -8.05 7.21 12.79
C HIS A 416 -9.45 6.86 12.26
N GLY A 417 -9.96 7.71 11.36
CA GLY A 417 -11.29 7.54 10.73
C GLY A 417 -12.44 8.20 11.50
N GLU A 418 -12.17 8.84 12.64
CA GLU A 418 -13.14 9.65 13.34
C GLU A 418 -13.09 11.09 12.82
N ALA A 419 -14.26 11.70 12.67
CA ALA A 419 -14.38 13.11 12.35
C ALA A 419 -15.47 13.71 13.23
N TYR A 420 -15.17 14.87 13.82
CA TYR A 420 -16.10 15.61 14.66
C TYR A 420 -16.61 16.84 13.94
N ASP A 421 -17.88 17.16 14.16
CA ASP A 421 -18.48 18.39 13.69
C ASP A 421 -17.74 19.59 14.28
N LEU A 422 -17.43 20.58 13.45
CA LEU A 422 -16.61 21.72 13.86
C LEU A 422 -17.34 22.65 14.84
N GLU A 423 -18.67 22.68 14.79
CA GLU A 423 -19.50 23.56 15.61
C GLU A 423 -19.93 22.86 16.90
N THR A 424 -20.42 21.63 16.80
CA THR A 424 -20.98 20.88 17.94
C THR A 424 -19.97 19.95 18.60
N GLY A 425 -18.91 19.53 17.91
CA GLY A 425 -17.96 18.55 18.42
C GLY A 425 -18.56 17.14 18.54
N GLU A 426 -19.65 16.87 17.83
CA GLU A 426 -20.32 15.56 17.77
C GLU A 426 -19.74 14.69 16.66
N SER A 427 -19.81 13.36 16.81
CA SER A 427 -19.28 12.44 15.80
C SER A 427 -20.07 12.54 14.48
N LEU A 428 -19.36 12.73 13.37
CA LEU A 428 -19.93 12.74 12.01
C LEU A 428 -20.12 11.33 11.44
N THR A 429 -19.44 10.33 12.00
CA THR A 429 -19.63 8.92 11.64
C THR A 429 -20.89 8.39 12.34
N GLY A 430 -21.89 8.02 11.54
CA GLY A 430 -23.23 7.67 12.02
C GLY A 430 -23.26 6.55 13.04
N SER A 431 -24.19 6.66 13.99
CA SER A 431 -24.49 5.69 15.04
C SER A 431 -24.64 4.26 14.47
N SER A 432 -23.60 3.45 14.64
CA SER A 432 -23.74 2.00 14.71
C SER A 432 -23.32 1.63 16.11
N ASP A 433 -24.28 1.53 17.02
CA ASP A 433 -24.10 0.93 18.34
C ASP A 433 -23.63 -0.52 18.17
N SER A 434 -22.32 -0.73 18.20
CA SER A 434 -21.65 -1.95 18.63
C SER A 434 -20.19 -1.61 18.89
N PRO A 435 -19.63 -1.86 20.09
CA PRO A 435 -18.21 -1.70 20.33
C PRO A 435 -17.43 -2.70 19.45
N PRO A 436 -16.25 -2.34 18.94
CA PRO A 436 -15.37 -3.30 18.28
C PRO A 436 -14.87 -4.29 19.33
N ASP A 437 -15.18 -5.57 19.13
CA ASP A 437 -14.67 -6.67 19.94
C ASP A 437 -13.13 -6.61 19.98
N THR A 438 -12.61 -6.31 21.16
CA THR A 438 -11.19 -6.45 21.47
C THR A 438 -10.90 -7.94 21.65
N PRO A 439 -9.96 -8.55 20.90
CA PRO A 439 -9.62 -9.95 21.10
C PRO A 439 -8.83 -10.10 22.40
N CYS A 440 -9.50 -10.53 23.47
CA CYS A 440 -8.85 -11.03 24.68
C CYS A 440 -8.27 -12.44 24.41
N PRO A 441 -7.05 -12.76 24.89
CA PRO A 441 -6.47 -14.07 24.73
C PRO A 441 -7.04 -15.06 25.75
N PHE A 442 -7.40 -16.24 25.25
CA PHE A 442 -7.46 -17.57 25.86
C PHE A 442 -7.80 -17.71 27.35
N ASN A 443 -8.94 -18.35 27.62
CA ASN A 443 -9.07 -19.31 28.73
C ASN A 443 -9.69 -20.61 28.20
N ASP A 444 -8.90 -21.67 28.25
CA ASP A 444 -9.33 -23.07 28.20
C ASP A 444 -10.05 -23.43 29.51
N GLU A 445 -11.22 -24.06 29.43
CA GLU A 445 -11.58 -25.23 30.25
C GLU A 445 -12.91 -25.88 29.77
N SER A 446 -12.84 -27.20 29.62
CA SER A 446 -13.82 -28.28 29.39
C SER A 446 -15.30 -28.01 29.77
N THR A 447 -16.36 -28.61 29.18
CA THR A 447 -16.70 -30.06 29.14
C THR A 447 -18.08 -30.32 28.45
N SER A 448 -18.22 -31.48 27.78
CA SER A 448 -19.43 -32.33 27.53
C SER A 448 -20.61 -31.93 26.60
N SER A 449 -20.90 -32.85 25.67
CA SER A 449 -22.05 -33.06 24.73
C SER A 449 -23.37 -33.51 25.43
N PRO A 450 -24.45 -34.05 24.75
CA PRO A 450 -24.98 -33.95 23.36
C PRO A 450 -26.54 -33.80 23.29
N GLU A 451 -27.15 -34.06 22.10
CA GLU A 451 -28.58 -34.33 21.75
C GLU A 451 -29.39 -33.13 21.17
N SER A 452 -30.29 -33.23 20.16
CA SER A 452 -30.74 -34.29 19.24
C SER A 452 -31.66 -33.69 18.14
N SER A 453 -31.83 -34.44 17.05
CA SER A 453 -33.07 -34.73 16.29
C SER A 453 -33.83 -33.65 15.50
N ASP A 454 -33.79 -33.82 14.17
CA ASP A 454 -34.90 -34.25 13.28
C ASP A 454 -36.05 -33.32 12.82
N GLU A 455 -36.21 -33.39 11.48
CA GLU A 455 -37.43 -33.53 10.67
C GLU A 455 -38.25 -32.30 10.18
N GLU A 456 -38.07 -32.06 8.88
CA GLU A 456 -39.07 -31.99 7.78
C GLU A 456 -40.46 -31.35 7.98
N ARG A 457 -40.81 -30.43 7.07
CA ARG A 457 -42.15 -30.39 6.45
C ARG A 457 -42.26 -29.61 5.14
N ASP A 458 -42.69 -30.34 4.11
CA ASP A 458 -43.71 -30.05 3.08
C ASP A 458 -43.81 -28.67 2.41
N GLN A 459 -43.84 -28.70 1.06
CA GLN A 459 -44.95 -28.07 0.33
C GLN A 459 -45.21 -28.71 -1.05
N GLN A 460 -46.48 -29.10 -1.22
CA GLN A 460 -47.13 -29.65 -2.40
C GLN A 460 -48.14 -28.62 -2.95
N ARG A 461 -48.50 -28.79 -4.25
CA ARG A 461 -49.68 -28.30 -5.02
C ARG A 461 -49.52 -27.02 -5.85
N SER A 462 -50.14 -26.83 -7.01
CA SER A 462 -50.81 -27.65 -8.05
C SER A 462 -51.42 -26.68 -9.09
N ASN A 463 -51.32 -27.03 -10.38
CA ASN A 463 -52.33 -26.99 -11.46
C ASN A 463 -52.99 -25.73 -12.08
N ASP A 464 -52.99 -25.80 -13.44
CA ASP A 464 -54.11 -25.72 -14.42
C ASP A 464 -54.35 -24.45 -15.27
N GLY A 465 -54.44 -24.67 -16.60
CA GLY A 465 -55.35 -23.95 -17.50
C GLY A 465 -54.80 -23.48 -18.87
N ALA A 466 -55.13 -24.19 -19.96
CA ALA A 466 -55.15 -23.69 -21.36
C ALA A 466 -56.62 -23.37 -21.78
N PRO A 467 -57.00 -22.98 -23.04
CA PRO A 467 -56.26 -22.67 -24.29
C PRO A 467 -56.79 -21.46 -25.14
N GLY A 468 -56.07 -21.09 -26.24
CA GLY A 468 -56.69 -20.74 -27.55
C GLY A 468 -56.61 -19.31 -28.14
N THR A 469 -56.23 -19.27 -29.44
CA THR A 469 -56.65 -18.35 -30.56
C THR A 469 -55.78 -17.14 -31.02
N VAL A 470 -54.97 -17.38 -32.06
CA VAL A 470 -54.74 -16.71 -33.38
C VAL A 470 -55.22 -15.25 -33.64
N ASN A 471 -54.29 -14.30 -33.93
CA ASN A 471 -54.13 -13.58 -35.24
C ASN A 471 -53.18 -12.33 -35.20
N VAL A 472 -52.29 -12.27 -36.22
CA VAL A 472 -51.78 -11.11 -37.01
C VAL A 472 -50.90 -10.01 -36.36
N LEU A 473 -49.75 -9.79 -37.01
CA LEU A 473 -48.63 -8.83 -36.80
C LEU A 473 -49.06 -7.34 -36.77
N PRO A 474 -48.27 -6.45 -36.12
CA PRO A 474 -47.17 -5.79 -36.82
C PRO A 474 -45.84 -5.71 -36.04
N ILE A 475 -44.79 -5.62 -36.85
CA ILE A 475 -43.38 -5.45 -36.54
C ILE A 475 -43.16 -4.09 -35.87
N ASP A 476 -42.67 -4.10 -34.63
CA ASP A 476 -41.91 -3.02 -33.99
C ASP A 476 -40.85 -3.71 -33.10
N ASP A 477 -39.65 -3.86 -33.64
CA ASP A 477 -38.53 -4.55 -32.98
C ASP A 477 -37.62 -3.52 -32.31
N ASP A 478 -38.07 -3.01 -31.15
CA ASP A 478 -37.29 -2.21 -30.19
C ASP A 478 -37.30 -2.86 -28.79
N SER A 479 -37.49 -4.18 -28.74
CA SER A 479 -37.40 -4.94 -27.48
C SER A 479 -35.95 -5.40 -27.25
N PRO A 480 -35.32 -5.10 -26.10
CA PRO A 480 -34.03 -5.67 -25.77
C PRO A 480 -34.16 -7.20 -25.69
N PRO A 481 -33.15 -7.97 -26.14
CA PRO A 481 -33.21 -9.42 -25.99
C PRO A 481 -33.33 -9.75 -24.50
N THR A 482 -34.37 -10.53 -24.22
CA THR A 482 -34.63 -11.44 -23.10
C THR A 482 -33.67 -11.34 -21.92
N ALA A 483 -34.25 -11.16 -20.73
CA ALA A 483 -33.63 -11.10 -19.40
C ALA A 483 -32.28 -11.87 -19.26
N PRO A 484 -31.30 -11.29 -18.52
CA PRO A 484 -29.99 -11.92 -18.34
C PRO A 484 -30.14 -13.36 -17.83
N PRO A 485 -29.37 -14.33 -18.37
CA PRO A 485 -29.54 -15.73 -18.04
C PRO A 485 -29.32 -15.97 -16.54
N ALA A 486 -30.06 -16.94 -15.99
CA ALA A 486 -30.06 -17.39 -14.60
C ALA A 486 -28.74 -18.08 -14.15
N LEU A 487 -27.60 -17.55 -14.60
CA LEU A 487 -26.24 -17.96 -14.23
C LEU A 487 -25.69 -17.17 -13.04
N LEU A 488 -26.36 -16.09 -12.61
CA LEU A 488 -26.01 -15.36 -11.39
C LEU A 488 -26.05 -16.24 -10.13
N ASN A 489 -26.76 -17.37 -10.14
CA ASN A 489 -26.88 -18.27 -8.99
C ASN A 489 -26.02 -19.54 -9.08
N HIS A 490 -25.41 -19.86 -10.22
CA HIS A 490 -24.71 -21.14 -10.44
C HIS A 490 -23.19 -21.03 -10.45
N ILE A 491 -22.62 -19.82 -10.37
CA ILE A 491 -21.19 -19.61 -10.16
C ILE A 491 -20.97 -19.25 -8.67
N GLN A 492 -21.41 -20.12 -7.77
CA GLN A 492 -20.84 -20.15 -6.43
C GLN A 492 -19.63 -21.09 -6.51
N LEU A 493 -18.43 -20.53 -6.33
CA LEU A 493 -17.19 -21.28 -6.21
C LEU A 493 -17.36 -22.31 -5.09
N ASP A 494 -17.41 -23.59 -5.46
CA ASP A 494 -17.31 -24.69 -4.50
C ASP A 494 -15.99 -24.53 -3.70
N SER A 495 -16.17 -24.32 -2.39
CA SER A 495 -15.22 -24.53 -1.29
C SER A 495 -13.78 -24.89 -1.68
N ILE A 496 -12.92 -23.86 -1.81
CA ILE A 496 -11.46 -24.01 -1.78
C ILE A 496 -11.03 -24.12 -0.30
N PRO A 497 -10.21 -25.10 0.09
CA PRO A 497 -9.68 -25.18 1.44
C PRO A 497 -8.74 -23.99 1.71
N SER A 498 -8.94 -23.33 2.85
CA SER A 498 -8.15 -22.21 3.34
C SER A 498 -6.65 -22.48 3.27
N SER A 499 -6.01 -21.94 2.24
CA SER A 499 -4.56 -21.79 2.16
C SER A 499 -4.16 -20.57 2.99
N CYS A 500 -3.19 -20.76 3.87
CA CYS A 500 -2.64 -19.77 4.80
C CYS A 500 -1.92 -18.60 4.07
N TYR A 501 -2.66 -17.70 3.43
CA TYR A 501 -2.21 -16.34 3.07
C TYR A 501 -3.47 -15.49 2.83
N THR A 502 -4.02 -14.92 3.90
CA THR A 502 -5.06 -13.88 3.80
C THR A 502 -4.37 -12.52 3.70
N ASP A 503 -4.11 -12.06 2.48
CA ASP A 503 -3.72 -10.67 2.21
C ASP A 503 -4.96 -9.78 2.38
N SER A 504 -4.91 -8.84 3.34
CA SER A 504 -5.97 -7.87 3.56
C SER A 504 -5.98 -6.82 2.44
N ILE A 505 -7.11 -6.73 1.74
CA ILE A 505 -7.37 -5.93 0.53
C ILE A 505 -7.50 -4.40 0.80
N SER A 506 -6.98 -3.87 1.91
CA SER A 506 -7.11 -2.44 2.28
C SER A 506 -5.96 -1.52 1.85
N SER A 507 -4.95 -2.00 1.10
CA SER A 507 -3.73 -1.22 0.79
C SER A 507 -3.69 -0.51 -0.59
N ILE A 508 -4.83 -0.16 -1.20
CA ILE A 508 -4.86 0.28 -2.61
C ILE A 508 -4.72 1.81 -2.82
N THR A 509 -4.45 2.63 -1.81
CA THR A 509 -4.33 4.10 -1.96
C THR A 509 -2.92 4.66 -1.73
N THR A 510 -1.97 4.35 -2.61
CA THR A 510 -0.70 5.08 -2.76
C THR A 510 -0.23 5.04 -4.23
N VAL A 511 -0.72 5.97 -5.07
CA VAL A 511 -0.35 6.08 -6.50
C VAL A 511 0.40 7.40 -6.80
N THR A 512 0.89 8.10 -5.76
CA THR A 512 1.50 9.44 -5.89
C THR A 512 3.00 9.46 -6.19
N SER A 513 3.75 8.36 -6.02
CA SER A 513 5.23 8.42 -6.11
C SER A 513 5.79 8.65 -7.53
N TRP A 514 5.09 8.21 -8.59
CA TRP A 514 5.60 8.31 -9.98
C TRP A 514 5.26 9.63 -10.68
N ARG A 515 4.16 10.30 -10.31
CA ARG A 515 3.79 11.61 -10.90
C ARG A 515 4.81 12.71 -10.54
N ASN A 516 5.46 12.58 -9.38
CA ASN A 516 6.47 13.53 -8.91
C ASN A 516 7.81 13.39 -9.65
N ILE A 517 8.10 12.21 -10.22
CA ILE A 517 9.32 11.95 -10.99
C ILE A 517 9.23 12.61 -12.39
N GLY A 518 8.07 12.55 -13.03
CA GLY A 518 7.87 13.12 -14.37
C GLY A 518 7.94 14.64 -14.41
N ARG A 519 7.53 15.33 -13.34
CA ARG A 519 7.50 16.80 -13.29
C ARG A 519 8.87 17.44 -13.09
N ARG A 520 9.78 16.78 -12.36
CA ARG A 520 11.11 17.32 -12.02
C ARG A 520 12.13 17.23 -13.15
N VAL A 521 11.97 16.30 -14.10
CA VAL A 521 12.89 16.20 -15.26
C VAL A 521 12.59 17.25 -16.33
N GLU A 522 11.35 17.74 -16.45
CA GLU A 522 11.04 18.90 -17.31
C GLU A 522 11.68 20.20 -16.80
N GLU A 523 11.98 20.29 -15.49
CA GLU A 523 12.64 21.43 -14.86
C GLU A 523 14.18 21.36 -14.97
N ASP A 524 14.76 20.17 -15.06
CA ASP A 524 16.23 19.94 -15.07
C ASP A 524 16.85 19.93 -16.48
N GLU A 525 16.05 19.92 -17.56
CA GLU A 525 16.54 20.01 -18.95
C GLU A 525 16.81 21.45 -19.44
N GLY A 526 16.79 22.45 -18.55
CA GLY A 526 17.05 23.86 -18.86
C GLY A 526 18.53 24.28 -18.79
N ILE A 527 19.25 24.18 -19.91
CA ILE A 527 20.54 24.85 -20.26
C ILE A 527 21.76 24.55 -19.36
N PRO A 528 22.84 23.92 -19.90
CA PRO A 528 24.05 23.65 -19.12
C PRO A 528 24.94 24.91 -18.97
N SER A 529 25.19 25.34 -17.73
CA SER A 529 26.27 26.29 -17.41
C SER A 529 27.57 25.56 -16.99
N PRO A 530 28.76 26.17 -17.21
CA PRO A 530 30.01 25.45 -17.29
C PRO A 530 30.70 25.19 -15.95
N LEU A 531 31.10 23.93 -15.76
CA LEU A 531 32.13 23.34 -14.86
C LEU A 531 32.80 24.24 -13.80
N PRO A 532 32.74 23.87 -12.50
CA PRO A 532 33.65 24.42 -11.49
C PRO A 532 35.00 23.68 -11.46
N MET A 533 36.08 24.47 -11.38
CA MET A 533 37.46 24.04 -11.19
C MET A 533 37.71 23.40 -9.80
N PRO A 534 38.70 22.50 -9.65
CA PRO A 534 38.96 21.79 -8.42
C PRO A 534 39.84 22.63 -7.46
N CYS A 535 39.32 22.92 -6.26
CA CYS A 535 40.15 23.37 -5.14
C CYS A 535 40.40 22.24 -4.15
N ASN A 536 41.62 21.68 -4.23
CA ASN A 536 42.21 20.78 -3.24
C ASN A 536 42.27 21.43 -1.86
N ARG A 537 41.56 20.85 -0.88
CA ARG A 537 42.00 20.86 0.53
C ARG A 537 41.65 19.52 1.17
N GLU A 538 42.64 18.64 1.17
CA GLU A 538 42.65 17.41 1.97
C GLU A 538 42.62 17.77 3.46
N ARG A 539 41.59 17.30 4.17
CA ARG A 539 41.67 17.04 5.61
C ARG A 539 41.34 15.57 5.85
N SER A 540 42.34 14.92 6.44
CA SER A 540 42.45 13.55 6.92
C SER A 540 41.13 12.83 7.24
N ARG A 541 40.81 11.80 6.44
CA ARG A 541 39.86 10.75 6.80
C ARG A 541 40.58 9.71 7.66
N SER A 542 40.19 9.57 8.92
CA SER A 542 40.57 8.42 9.75
C SER A 542 39.76 7.16 9.36
N PRO A 543 40.29 5.95 9.52
CA PRO A 543 39.64 4.72 9.08
C PRO A 543 38.46 4.37 10.00
N ARG A 544 37.28 4.13 9.44
CA ARG A 544 36.14 3.56 10.20
C ARG A 544 36.37 2.04 10.41
N PRO A 545 36.01 1.48 11.58
CA PRO A 545 36.00 0.04 11.78
C PRO A 545 34.88 -0.59 10.94
N THR A 546 35.23 -1.60 10.15
CA THR A 546 34.30 -2.49 9.46
C THR A 546 33.51 -3.32 10.48
N LEU A 547 32.27 -2.91 10.79
CA LEU A 547 31.27 -3.84 11.31
C LEU A 547 30.78 -4.71 10.15
N ALA A 548 30.97 -6.02 10.30
CA ALA A 548 30.49 -7.04 9.40
C ALA A 548 28.95 -7.02 9.32
N GLY A 549 28.41 -6.94 8.11
CA GLY A 549 26.96 -7.05 7.86
C GLY A 549 26.36 -6.02 6.89
N HIS A 550 27.14 -5.06 6.38
CA HIS A 550 26.64 -4.19 5.31
C HIS A 550 26.35 -4.99 4.05
N ILE A 551 25.07 -5.11 3.70
CA ILE A 551 24.65 -5.29 2.31
C ILE A 551 25.31 -4.11 1.55
N SER A 552 26.18 -4.44 0.60
CA SER A 552 26.87 -3.48 -0.23
C SER A 552 25.87 -2.47 -0.83
N PRO A 553 26.18 -1.15 -0.91
CA PRO A 553 25.29 -0.15 -1.49
C PRO A 553 24.88 -0.46 -2.95
N TYR A 554 25.57 -1.39 -3.62
CA TYR A 554 25.19 -1.92 -4.93
C TYR A 554 24.01 -2.91 -4.91
N HIS A 555 23.66 -3.49 -3.75
CA HIS A 555 22.55 -4.45 -3.62
C HIS A 555 21.23 -3.82 -3.13
N GLN A 556 21.24 -2.56 -2.68
CA GLN A 556 20.05 -1.79 -2.25
C GLN A 556 19.09 -1.37 -3.39
N PRO A 557 19.55 -0.98 -4.60
CA PRO A 557 18.65 -0.59 -5.70
C PRO A 557 17.78 -1.74 -6.18
N VAL A 558 18.32 -2.97 -6.19
CA VAL A 558 17.63 -4.17 -6.69
C VAL A 558 16.49 -4.60 -5.75
N ALA A 559 16.68 -4.50 -4.44
CA ALA A 559 15.65 -4.83 -3.46
C ALA A 559 14.48 -3.84 -3.50
N LEU A 560 14.77 -2.53 -3.62
CA LEU A 560 13.77 -1.48 -3.79
C LEU A 560 13.05 -1.57 -5.14
N PHE A 561 13.79 -1.84 -6.23
CA PHE A 561 13.20 -2.13 -7.54
C PHE A 561 12.25 -3.31 -7.49
N LYS A 562 12.67 -4.45 -6.91
CA LYS A 562 11.80 -5.63 -6.76
C LYS A 562 10.58 -5.36 -5.88
N ARG A 563 10.73 -4.56 -4.82
CA ARG A 563 9.61 -4.16 -3.97
C ARG A 563 8.61 -3.27 -4.71
N ASN A 564 9.09 -2.25 -5.42
CA ASN A 564 8.23 -1.34 -6.20
C ASN A 564 7.58 -2.05 -7.38
N LEU A 565 8.33 -2.92 -8.06
CA LEU A 565 7.79 -3.80 -9.09
C LEU A 565 6.77 -4.77 -8.48
N ARG A 566 6.96 -5.22 -7.24
CA ARG A 566 5.98 -6.05 -6.53
C ARG A 566 4.68 -5.30 -6.24
N GLU A 567 4.79 -4.06 -5.75
CA GLU A 567 3.67 -3.20 -5.37
C GLU A 567 2.86 -2.69 -6.57
N LEU A 568 3.54 -2.36 -7.68
CA LEU A 568 2.89 -1.97 -8.93
C LEU A 568 2.42 -3.20 -9.72
N GLY A 569 3.23 -4.25 -9.74
CA GLY A 569 2.99 -5.44 -10.52
C GLY A 569 1.92 -6.37 -9.95
N SER A 570 1.63 -6.31 -8.64
CA SER A 570 0.46 -6.97 -8.05
C SER A 570 -0.86 -6.44 -8.60
N LYS A 571 -0.88 -5.22 -9.15
CA LYS A 571 -2.05 -4.63 -9.84
C LYS A 571 -2.16 -5.10 -11.29
N LEU A 572 -1.10 -5.63 -11.89
CA LEU A 572 -1.03 -5.98 -13.31
C LEU A 572 -1.54 -7.37 -13.64
N THR A 573 -1.42 -8.30 -12.70
CA THR A 573 -1.59 -9.73 -12.93
C THR A 573 -2.31 -10.40 -11.77
N TYR A 574 -3.01 -11.49 -12.06
CA TYR A 574 -3.73 -12.24 -11.04
C TYR A 574 -2.79 -13.24 -10.36
N HIS A 575 -2.82 -13.30 -9.03
CA HIS A 575 -2.01 -14.23 -8.25
C HIS A 575 -2.66 -15.61 -8.07
N SER A 576 -3.91 -15.76 -8.50
CA SER A 576 -4.60 -17.05 -8.50
C SER A 576 -3.93 -17.99 -9.50
N GLN A 577 -3.75 -19.26 -9.10
CA GLN A 577 -3.27 -20.29 -10.01
C GLN A 577 -4.28 -20.47 -11.14
N THR A 578 -3.94 -20.00 -12.34
CA THR A 578 -4.67 -20.39 -13.55
C THR A 578 -4.52 -21.90 -13.70
N PRO A 579 -5.59 -22.67 -13.94
CA PRO A 579 -5.49 -24.12 -14.07
C PRO A 579 -4.46 -24.48 -15.14
N SER A 580 -3.33 -25.02 -14.69
CA SER A 580 -2.21 -25.44 -15.54
C SER A 580 -2.64 -26.66 -16.35
N SER A 581 -3.19 -26.44 -17.54
CA SER A 581 -3.54 -27.52 -18.48
C SER A 581 -2.35 -28.02 -19.30
N ILE A 582 -1.13 -27.53 -19.03
CA ILE A 582 0.01 -27.65 -19.93
C ILE A 582 1.16 -28.33 -19.20
N ASN A 583 1.65 -29.46 -19.72
CA ASN A 583 2.94 -30.03 -19.34
C ASN A 583 3.98 -29.56 -20.37
N PRO A 584 4.67 -28.42 -20.15
CA PRO A 584 5.67 -27.90 -21.09
C PRO A 584 6.98 -28.67 -20.92
N GLY A 585 6.98 -29.94 -21.32
CA GLY A 585 8.03 -30.89 -20.95
C GLY A 585 9.37 -30.70 -21.68
N GLU A 586 9.40 -30.30 -22.94
CA GLU A 586 10.66 -30.29 -23.73
C GLU A 586 10.65 -29.21 -24.82
N TRP A 587 11.02 -27.98 -24.48
CA TRP A 587 11.33 -26.96 -25.49
C TRP A 587 12.43 -27.44 -26.44
N ASN A 588 12.29 -27.12 -27.74
CA ASN A 588 13.39 -27.33 -28.67
C ASN A 588 14.57 -26.45 -28.22
N ARG A 589 15.66 -27.08 -27.76
CA ARG A 589 16.83 -26.38 -27.22
C ARG A 589 17.44 -25.40 -28.22
N ARG A 590 17.36 -25.70 -29.52
CA ARG A 590 17.82 -24.78 -30.56
C ARG A 590 16.97 -23.51 -30.57
N LEU A 591 15.64 -23.65 -30.41
CA LEU A 591 14.74 -22.49 -30.37
C LEU A 591 15.04 -21.58 -29.18
N LEU A 592 15.43 -22.14 -28.04
CA LEU A 592 15.86 -21.35 -26.89
C LEU A 592 17.24 -20.69 -27.08
N THR A 593 18.09 -21.27 -27.93
CA THR A 593 19.45 -20.77 -28.19
C THR A 593 19.45 -19.69 -29.27
N ASP A 594 18.72 -19.92 -30.36
CA ASP A 594 18.71 -19.05 -31.54
C ASP A 594 17.52 -18.07 -31.55
N GLY A 595 16.56 -18.28 -30.65
CA GLY A 595 15.33 -17.51 -30.57
C GLY A 595 15.55 -16.10 -30.06
N VAL A 596 14.83 -15.16 -30.68
CA VAL A 596 14.74 -13.77 -30.27
C VAL A 596 13.31 -13.50 -29.79
N PHE A 597 13.18 -12.88 -28.63
CA PHE A 597 11.90 -12.60 -28.01
C PHE A 597 11.28 -11.35 -28.63
N ILE A 598 10.02 -11.46 -29.07
CA ILE A 598 9.24 -10.35 -29.64
C ILE A 598 8.02 -10.13 -28.77
N LEU A 599 7.86 -8.91 -28.27
CA LEU A 599 6.81 -8.53 -27.32
C LEU A 599 5.93 -7.44 -27.95
N PRO A 600 4.86 -7.84 -28.66
CA PRO A 600 4.03 -6.89 -29.41
C PRO A 600 3.20 -5.96 -28.52
N ASP A 601 2.97 -6.35 -27.26
CA ASP A 601 2.20 -5.58 -26.28
C ASP A 601 3.10 -5.24 -25.07
N PRO A 602 3.36 -3.95 -24.81
CA PRO A 602 4.10 -3.51 -23.63
C PRO A 602 3.49 -4.00 -22.31
N ARG A 603 2.16 -4.20 -22.25
CA ARG A 603 1.48 -4.77 -21.07
C ARG A 603 1.95 -6.18 -20.78
N GLY A 604 2.17 -6.97 -21.83
CA GLY A 604 2.71 -8.32 -21.71
C GLY A 604 4.15 -8.31 -21.22
N GLU A 605 4.99 -7.43 -21.77
CA GLU A 605 6.38 -7.28 -21.33
C GLU A 605 6.47 -6.98 -19.82
N VAL A 606 5.75 -5.97 -19.35
CA VAL A 606 5.84 -5.56 -17.95
C VAL A 606 5.42 -6.70 -17.01
N ARG A 607 4.41 -7.50 -17.36
CA ARG A 607 3.99 -8.68 -16.58
C ARG A 607 5.06 -9.75 -16.53
N LEU A 608 5.66 -10.09 -17.67
CA LEU A 608 6.71 -11.11 -17.72
C LEU A 608 7.93 -10.69 -16.89
N ARG A 609 8.29 -9.41 -16.94
CA ARG A 609 9.36 -8.84 -16.13
C ARG A 609 8.99 -8.81 -14.64
N TYR A 610 7.75 -8.52 -14.30
CA TYR A 610 7.24 -8.70 -12.94
C TYR A 610 7.47 -10.13 -12.45
N PHE A 611 7.01 -11.14 -13.21
CA PHE A 611 7.17 -12.52 -12.81
C PHE A 611 8.63 -12.94 -12.69
N ALA A 612 9.48 -12.55 -13.64
CA ALA A 612 10.90 -12.88 -13.62
C ALA A 612 11.66 -12.30 -12.41
N ASN A 613 11.27 -11.11 -11.95
CA ASN A 613 11.97 -10.44 -10.86
C ASN A 613 11.35 -10.69 -9.48
N CYS A 614 10.04 -10.91 -9.41
CA CYS A 614 9.29 -10.99 -8.16
C CYS A 614 8.94 -12.43 -7.74
N ASN A 615 8.87 -13.40 -8.68
CA ASN A 615 8.56 -14.79 -8.38
C ASN A 615 9.85 -15.61 -8.18
N HIS A 616 10.03 -16.17 -6.98
CA HIS A 616 11.22 -16.92 -6.60
C HIS A 616 11.41 -18.25 -7.37
N ASN A 617 10.34 -18.73 -8.02
CA ASN A 617 10.37 -19.95 -8.83
C ASN A 617 10.84 -19.73 -10.27
N VAL A 618 10.97 -18.47 -10.71
CA VAL A 618 11.41 -18.13 -12.06
C VAL A 618 12.92 -17.93 -12.04
N ARG A 619 13.66 -18.88 -12.63
CA ARG A 619 15.13 -18.86 -12.65
C ARG A 619 15.72 -18.85 -14.05
N ARG A 620 14.90 -19.17 -15.05
CA ARG A 620 15.34 -19.22 -16.45
C ARG A 620 14.29 -18.62 -17.37
N VAL A 621 14.71 -18.26 -18.58
CA VAL A 621 13.80 -17.71 -19.59
C VAL A 621 12.69 -18.71 -19.95
N GLU A 622 12.95 -20.02 -19.86
CA GLU A 622 11.93 -21.05 -20.07
C GLU A 622 10.78 -20.95 -19.05
N ASP A 623 11.08 -20.57 -17.82
CA ASP A 623 10.07 -20.36 -16.78
C ASP A 623 9.19 -19.15 -17.12
N VAL A 624 9.80 -18.08 -17.67
CA VAL A 624 9.08 -16.88 -18.14
C VAL A 624 8.16 -17.21 -19.30
N ILE A 625 8.65 -17.96 -20.30
CA ILE A 625 7.83 -18.32 -21.45
C ILE A 625 6.70 -19.28 -21.03
N ARG A 626 6.95 -20.19 -20.07
CA ARG A 626 5.89 -21.01 -19.49
C ARG A 626 4.80 -20.14 -18.87
N ILE A 627 5.17 -19.13 -18.06
CA ILE A 627 4.21 -18.20 -17.48
C ILE A 627 3.43 -17.46 -18.57
N ALA A 628 4.10 -17.04 -19.65
CA ALA A 628 3.44 -16.42 -20.79
C ALA A 628 2.38 -17.34 -21.42
N LEU A 629 2.64 -18.64 -21.51
CA LEU A 629 1.69 -19.63 -22.01
C LEU A 629 0.51 -19.86 -21.06
N ASP A 630 0.79 -20.05 -19.77
CA ASP A 630 -0.23 -20.32 -18.75
C ASP A 630 -1.22 -19.15 -18.62
N HIS A 631 -0.69 -17.92 -18.63
CA HIS A 631 -1.45 -16.68 -18.58
C HIS A 631 -1.90 -16.19 -19.97
N LYS A 632 -1.59 -16.93 -21.03
CA LYS A 632 -1.86 -16.62 -22.44
C LYS A 632 -1.49 -15.17 -22.80
N ILE A 633 -0.36 -14.70 -22.32
CA ILE A 633 0.20 -13.39 -22.66
C ILE A 633 0.68 -13.41 -24.12
N SER A 634 0.55 -12.29 -24.83
CA SER A 634 1.01 -12.19 -26.23
C SER A 634 2.54 -12.12 -26.30
N PHE A 635 3.18 -13.03 -27.04
CA PHE A 635 4.61 -13.03 -27.31
C PHE A 635 4.93 -13.84 -28.58
N ARG A 636 6.03 -13.51 -29.28
CA ARG A 636 6.55 -14.36 -30.36
C ARG A 636 8.00 -14.72 -30.11
N ILE A 637 8.41 -15.86 -30.66
CA ILE A 637 9.81 -16.24 -30.76
C ILE A 637 10.17 -16.18 -32.23
N ALA A 638 10.99 -15.21 -32.60
CA ALA A 638 11.49 -15.02 -33.94
C ALA A 638 12.87 -15.64 -34.09
N LEU A 639 13.24 -15.99 -35.34
CA LEU A 639 14.56 -16.51 -35.66
C LEU A 639 15.27 -15.61 -36.67
N PRO A 640 16.60 -15.42 -36.54
CA PRO A 640 17.41 -14.83 -37.60
C PRO A 640 17.34 -15.66 -38.88
N GLU A 641 17.45 -15.00 -40.04
CA GLU A 641 17.37 -15.69 -41.33
C GLU A 641 18.33 -16.89 -41.46
N ALA A 642 19.55 -16.73 -40.94
CA ALA A 642 20.60 -17.74 -40.96
C ALA A 642 20.18 -19.04 -40.24
N SER A 643 19.48 -18.91 -39.10
CA SER A 643 19.07 -20.04 -38.26
C SER A 643 17.87 -20.80 -38.82
N LEU A 644 17.07 -20.20 -39.70
CA LEU A 644 15.88 -20.86 -40.29
C LEU A 644 16.21 -22.13 -41.09
N ILE A 645 17.46 -22.28 -41.55
CA ILE A 645 17.91 -23.47 -42.27
C ILE A 645 17.91 -24.70 -41.36
N ASP A 646 18.21 -24.53 -40.07
CA ASP A 646 18.38 -25.61 -39.10
C ASP A 646 17.07 -26.23 -38.63
N TYR A 647 15.94 -25.60 -38.97
CA TYR A 647 14.60 -26.08 -38.64
C TYR A 647 13.96 -26.85 -39.80
N LYS A 648 14.56 -26.83 -41.01
CA LYS A 648 13.94 -27.38 -42.23
C LYS A 648 13.49 -28.84 -42.03
N PRO A 649 12.24 -29.19 -42.39
CA PRO A 649 11.77 -30.57 -42.30
C PRO A 649 12.59 -31.46 -43.24
N ALA A 650 12.83 -32.71 -42.81
CA ALA A 650 13.75 -33.62 -43.47
C ALA A 650 13.38 -33.98 -44.92
N GLN A 651 12.10 -33.90 -45.31
CA GLN A 651 11.61 -34.03 -46.69
C GLN A 651 10.14 -33.58 -46.81
N LEU A 652 9.80 -32.89 -47.88
CA LEU A 652 8.41 -32.59 -48.28
C LEU A 652 8.12 -33.23 -49.62
N THR A 653 6.97 -33.88 -49.73
CA THR A 653 6.51 -34.40 -51.00
C THR A 653 6.19 -33.27 -51.98
N ARG A 654 6.24 -33.55 -53.29
CA ARG A 654 5.89 -32.57 -54.33
C ARG A 654 4.45 -32.07 -54.19
N SER A 655 3.52 -32.95 -53.81
CA SER A 655 2.11 -32.63 -53.57
C SER A 655 1.93 -31.67 -52.39
N GLU A 656 2.61 -31.91 -51.27
CA GLU A 656 2.55 -31.00 -50.11
C GLU A 656 3.10 -29.63 -50.46
N ARG A 657 4.20 -29.56 -51.21
CA ARG A 657 4.77 -28.27 -51.63
C ARG A 657 3.80 -27.45 -52.49
N ILE A 658 3.11 -28.09 -53.44
CA ILE A 658 2.12 -27.41 -54.30
C ILE A 658 0.93 -26.93 -53.46
N ALA A 659 0.41 -27.78 -52.56
CA ALA A 659 -0.70 -27.43 -51.69
C ALA A 659 -0.36 -26.24 -50.78
N LEU A 660 0.84 -26.23 -50.20
CA LEU A 660 1.30 -25.14 -49.33
C LEU A 660 1.57 -23.85 -50.10
N ASP A 661 2.21 -23.92 -51.27
CA ASP A 661 2.45 -22.73 -52.07
C ASP A 661 1.13 -22.06 -52.51
N SER A 662 0.11 -22.86 -52.82
CA SER A 662 -1.26 -22.39 -53.07
C SER A 662 -1.91 -21.77 -51.84
N LEU A 663 -1.77 -22.38 -50.66
CA LEU A 663 -2.37 -21.89 -49.42
C LEU A 663 -1.81 -20.53 -49.00
N TYR A 664 -0.50 -20.34 -49.17
CA TYR A 664 0.16 -19.10 -48.77
C TYR A 664 0.29 -18.10 -49.92
N ASN A 665 -0.37 -18.32 -51.07
CA ASN A 665 -0.33 -17.37 -52.18
C ASN A 665 -1.01 -16.05 -51.77
N GLN A 666 -0.53 -14.91 -52.27
CA GLN A 666 -1.13 -13.60 -51.98
C GLN A 666 -2.59 -13.50 -52.47
N ASP A 667 -2.94 -14.26 -53.51
CA ASP A 667 -4.29 -14.33 -54.06
C ASP A 667 -5.20 -15.35 -53.35
N TYR A 668 -4.71 -16.05 -52.32
CA TYR A 668 -5.53 -16.98 -51.56
C TYR A 668 -6.59 -16.22 -50.76
N VAL A 669 -7.85 -16.66 -50.89
CA VAL A 669 -8.97 -16.12 -50.12
C VAL A 669 -9.67 -17.26 -49.40
N GLU A 670 -9.73 -17.18 -48.07
CA GLU A 670 -10.52 -18.10 -47.26
C GLU A 670 -12.01 -17.90 -47.58
N PRO A 671 -12.76 -18.95 -47.94
CA PRO A 671 -14.19 -18.83 -48.16
C PRO A 671 -14.90 -18.31 -46.90
N PRO A 672 -15.77 -17.29 -47.01
CA PRO A 672 -16.47 -16.74 -45.86
C PRO A 672 -17.43 -17.77 -45.26
N LEU A 673 -17.70 -17.66 -43.96
CA LEU A 673 -18.74 -18.47 -43.33
C LEU A 673 -20.11 -17.94 -43.72
N GLU A 674 -21.04 -18.86 -44.01
CA GLU A 674 -22.42 -18.54 -44.38
C GLU A 674 -23.38 -18.95 -43.27
N TYR A 675 -24.33 -18.06 -42.93
CA TYR A 675 -25.37 -18.34 -41.94
C TYR A 675 -26.68 -18.76 -42.62
N LEU A 676 -26.97 -20.07 -42.60
CA LEU A 676 -28.25 -20.60 -43.10
C LEU A 676 -29.21 -20.91 -41.95
N ASN A 677 -28.74 -21.69 -40.98
CA ASN A 677 -29.42 -21.95 -39.71
C ASN A 677 -28.36 -22.31 -38.67
N LEU A 678 -28.74 -22.23 -37.40
CA LEU A 678 -27.79 -22.35 -36.29
C LEU A 678 -27.03 -23.69 -36.26
N GLU A 679 -27.74 -24.80 -36.48
CA GLU A 679 -27.15 -26.14 -36.40
C GLU A 679 -26.17 -26.42 -37.55
N SER A 680 -26.57 -26.10 -38.79
CA SER A 680 -25.71 -26.29 -39.97
C SER A 680 -24.51 -25.35 -39.98
N PHE A 681 -24.69 -24.13 -39.47
CA PHE A 681 -23.61 -23.17 -39.29
C PHE A 681 -22.54 -23.72 -38.33
N PHE A 682 -22.92 -24.23 -37.15
CA PHE A 682 -21.94 -24.73 -36.19
C PHE A 682 -21.20 -25.96 -36.67
N VAL A 683 -21.86 -26.87 -37.39
CA VAL A 683 -21.18 -28.02 -38.01
C VAL A 683 -20.14 -27.55 -39.03
N THR A 684 -20.50 -26.56 -39.86
CA THR A 684 -19.60 -25.97 -40.86
C THR A 684 -18.43 -25.26 -40.20
N TYR A 685 -18.70 -24.42 -39.21
CA TYR A 685 -17.70 -23.69 -38.44
C TYR A 685 -16.72 -24.63 -37.72
N ALA A 686 -17.23 -25.66 -37.02
CA ALA A 686 -16.41 -26.66 -36.36
C ALA A 686 -15.51 -27.43 -37.36
N SER A 687 -16.06 -27.80 -38.53
CA SER A 687 -15.28 -28.45 -39.59
C SER A 687 -14.13 -27.56 -40.09
N ARG A 688 -14.42 -26.26 -40.29
CA ARG A 688 -13.42 -25.27 -40.71
C ARG A 688 -12.36 -25.02 -39.64
N MET A 689 -12.75 -24.96 -38.37
CA MET A 689 -11.82 -24.84 -37.25
C MET A 689 -10.85 -26.03 -37.20
N THR A 690 -11.34 -27.27 -37.34
CA THR A 690 -10.49 -28.46 -37.40
C THR A 690 -9.53 -28.43 -38.59
N GLN A 691 -10.00 -28.00 -39.77
CA GLN A 691 -9.13 -27.84 -40.94
C GLN A 691 -8.06 -26.76 -40.72
N PHE A 692 -8.43 -25.65 -40.09
CA PHE A 692 -7.49 -24.57 -39.77
C PHE A 692 -6.43 -25.02 -38.76
N MET A 693 -6.80 -25.71 -37.67
CA MET A 693 -5.83 -26.20 -36.66
C MET A 693 -4.81 -27.20 -37.25
N GLY A 694 -5.17 -27.88 -38.35
CA GLY A 694 -4.26 -28.69 -39.14
C GLY A 694 -3.25 -27.91 -39.99
N ARG A 695 -3.42 -26.59 -40.18
CA ARG A 695 -2.50 -25.78 -40.98
C ARG A 695 -1.13 -25.66 -40.28
N PRO A 696 -0.02 -25.56 -41.04
CA PRO A 696 1.30 -25.48 -40.44
C PRO A 696 1.53 -24.29 -39.51
N HIS A 697 0.96 -23.12 -39.83
CA HIS A 697 1.15 -21.87 -39.09
C HIS A 697 0.14 -21.68 -37.93
N ALA A 698 -0.87 -22.55 -37.82
CA ALA A 698 -1.87 -22.47 -36.74
C ALA A 698 -1.28 -22.47 -35.31
N PRO A 699 -0.16 -23.18 -35.01
CA PRO A 699 0.51 -23.09 -33.70
C PRO A 699 0.91 -21.66 -33.31
N SER A 700 1.10 -20.75 -34.26
CA SER A 700 1.42 -19.36 -33.96
C SER A 700 0.30 -18.64 -33.18
N LEU A 701 -0.95 -19.13 -33.20
CA LEU A 701 -2.03 -18.62 -32.34
C LEU A 701 -1.70 -18.68 -30.85
N VAL A 702 -0.88 -19.65 -30.45
CA VAL A 702 -0.39 -19.78 -29.07
C VAL A 702 0.39 -18.52 -28.67
N GLY A 703 1.29 -18.05 -29.54
CA GLY A 703 2.04 -16.81 -29.33
C GLY A 703 1.22 -15.52 -29.54
N ILE A 704 0.11 -15.56 -30.29
CA ILE A 704 -0.81 -14.40 -30.32
C ILE A 704 -1.33 -14.10 -28.92
N GLY A 705 -1.53 -15.13 -28.10
CA GLY A 705 -2.05 -14.99 -26.74
C GLY A 705 -3.56 -14.75 -26.71
N GLY A 706 -4.06 -14.40 -25.53
CA GLY A 706 -5.46 -14.08 -25.25
C GLY A 706 -6.45 -15.11 -25.77
N ALA A 707 -7.52 -14.61 -26.38
CA ALA A 707 -8.58 -15.42 -26.96
C ALA A 707 -8.09 -16.34 -28.09
N CYS A 708 -7.06 -15.94 -28.84
CA CYS A 708 -6.50 -16.76 -29.92
C CYS A 708 -5.81 -18.01 -29.36
N CYS A 709 -5.00 -17.84 -28.31
CA CYS A 709 -4.36 -18.95 -27.64
C CYS A 709 -5.40 -19.87 -26.98
N TRP A 710 -6.42 -19.29 -26.34
CA TRP A 710 -7.52 -20.06 -25.75
C TRP A 710 -8.26 -20.90 -26.79
N LEU A 711 -8.63 -20.31 -27.94
CA LEU A 711 -9.29 -21.02 -29.03
C LEU A 711 -8.38 -22.10 -29.66
N ALA A 712 -7.09 -21.82 -29.81
CA ALA A 712 -6.14 -22.80 -30.31
C ALA A 712 -6.05 -24.04 -29.41
N ILE A 713 -5.99 -23.85 -28.09
CA ILE A 713 -5.95 -24.95 -27.12
C ILE A 713 -7.30 -25.68 -27.05
N ASN A 714 -8.42 -24.95 -27.05
CA ASN A 714 -9.76 -25.54 -26.97
C ASN A 714 -10.11 -26.40 -28.20
N TRP A 715 -9.68 -26.00 -29.40
CA TRP A 715 -9.99 -26.72 -30.65
C TRP A 715 -8.88 -27.67 -31.10
N GLY A 716 -7.61 -27.28 -30.94
CA GLY A 716 -6.44 -28.05 -31.38
C GLY A 716 -5.79 -28.90 -30.30
N GLY A 717 -6.21 -28.74 -29.04
CA GLY A 717 -5.65 -29.45 -27.89
C GLY A 717 -4.25 -28.95 -27.47
N PRO A 718 -3.65 -29.60 -26.45
CA PRO A 718 -2.33 -29.21 -25.93
C PRO A 718 -1.19 -29.41 -26.95
N GLU A 719 -1.40 -30.22 -28.00
CA GLU A 719 -0.42 -30.42 -29.07
C GLU A 719 -0.05 -29.12 -29.79
N MET A 720 -0.96 -28.13 -29.82
CA MET A 720 -0.70 -26.82 -30.41
C MET A 720 0.49 -26.12 -29.76
N ILE A 721 0.65 -26.28 -28.44
CA ILE A 721 1.76 -25.71 -27.68
C ILE A 721 3.05 -26.45 -28.01
N THR A 722 3.02 -27.79 -28.04
CA THR A 722 4.18 -28.60 -28.42
C THR A 722 4.65 -28.26 -29.84
N ARG A 723 3.74 -28.10 -30.79
CA ARG A 723 4.06 -27.69 -32.17
C ARG A 723 4.68 -26.29 -32.22
N TYR A 724 4.18 -25.35 -31.40
CA TYR A 724 4.75 -24.01 -31.28
C TYR A 724 6.17 -24.03 -30.68
N MET A 725 6.41 -24.85 -29.65
CA MET A 725 7.72 -25.02 -29.01
C MET A 725 8.80 -25.65 -29.91
N ASN A 726 8.41 -26.24 -31.05
CA ASN A 726 9.34 -26.84 -32.00
C ASN A 726 9.98 -25.84 -32.97
N GLY A 727 9.45 -24.62 -33.03
CA GLY A 727 9.95 -23.53 -33.89
C GLY A 727 8.92 -23.09 -34.93
N PRO A 728 9.32 -22.19 -35.85
CA PRO A 728 8.43 -21.70 -36.89
C PRO A 728 7.98 -22.80 -37.84
N SER A 729 6.92 -22.54 -38.58
CA SER A 729 6.39 -23.47 -39.57
C SER A 729 7.05 -23.31 -40.94
N ILE A 730 6.64 -24.18 -41.85
CA ILE A 730 7.03 -24.14 -43.26
C ILE A 730 6.70 -22.82 -43.97
N GLN A 731 5.68 -22.08 -43.51
CA GLN A 731 5.32 -20.75 -44.01
C GLN A 731 6.53 -19.82 -43.96
N THR A 732 7.21 -19.83 -42.83
CA THR A 732 8.35 -18.94 -42.56
C THR A 732 9.66 -19.58 -43.02
N MET A 733 9.85 -20.87 -42.76
CA MET A 733 11.13 -21.54 -42.99
C MET A 733 11.47 -21.80 -44.46
N ILE A 734 10.47 -22.10 -45.30
CA ILE A 734 10.69 -22.44 -46.71
C ILE A 734 10.11 -21.37 -47.62
N LEU A 735 8.87 -20.95 -47.36
CA LEU A 735 8.18 -20.02 -48.25
C LEU A 735 8.55 -18.57 -47.98
N ARG A 736 9.13 -18.26 -46.80
CA ARG A 736 9.50 -16.90 -46.37
C ARG A 736 8.30 -15.93 -46.41
N ARG A 737 7.09 -16.44 -46.16
CA ARG A 737 5.82 -15.69 -46.16
C ARG A 737 5.25 -15.48 -44.74
N GLY A 738 6.08 -15.66 -43.73
CA GLY A 738 5.76 -15.28 -42.35
C GLY A 738 5.90 -13.77 -42.14
N ALA A 739 5.68 -13.33 -40.90
CA ALA A 739 5.95 -11.98 -40.47
C ALA A 739 7.47 -11.76 -40.29
N SER A 740 7.87 -10.50 -40.37
CA SER A 740 9.25 -10.09 -40.17
C SER A 740 9.33 -8.78 -39.42
N ASP A 741 10.51 -8.51 -38.86
CA ASP A 741 10.78 -7.29 -38.13
C ASP A 741 11.04 -6.06 -39.02
N ILE A 742 10.89 -6.17 -40.34
CA ILE A 742 11.11 -5.08 -41.31
C ILE A 742 10.35 -3.80 -40.95
N LYS A 743 9.17 -3.93 -40.31
CA LYS A 743 8.35 -2.78 -39.88
C LYS A 743 8.80 -2.14 -38.56
N HIS A 744 9.78 -2.71 -37.86
CA HIS A 744 10.30 -2.19 -36.59
C HIS A 744 11.29 -1.05 -36.84
N LYS A 745 11.52 -0.23 -35.81
CA LYS A 745 12.45 0.92 -35.89
C LYS A 745 13.89 0.49 -36.21
N GLN A 746 14.29 -0.70 -35.75
CA GLN A 746 15.60 -1.30 -35.98
C GLN A 746 15.38 -2.77 -36.40
N PRO A 747 15.31 -3.06 -37.71
CA PRO A 747 15.17 -4.44 -38.18
C PRO A 747 16.50 -5.20 -38.04
N LEU A 748 16.44 -6.36 -37.40
CA LEU A 748 17.52 -7.33 -37.19
C LEU A 748 17.43 -8.50 -38.19
N GLY A 749 16.43 -8.54 -39.07
CA GLY A 749 16.25 -9.62 -40.05
C GLY A 749 15.64 -10.87 -39.43
N LEU A 750 14.65 -10.65 -38.55
CA LEU A 750 13.97 -11.69 -37.78
C LEU A 750 12.68 -12.12 -38.47
N TYR A 751 12.39 -13.42 -38.38
CA TYR A 751 11.23 -14.03 -39.02
C TYR A 751 10.45 -14.94 -38.06
N TRP A 752 9.12 -14.90 -38.14
CA TRP A 752 8.20 -15.76 -37.38
C TRP A 752 6.91 -16.02 -38.18
N ASP A 753 6.13 -17.02 -37.78
CA ASP A 753 4.85 -17.33 -38.43
C ASP A 753 3.82 -16.22 -38.23
N ASP A 754 2.99 -16.00 -39.25
CA ASP A 754 1.93 -15.01 -39.23
C ASP A 754 0.57 -15.62 -39.56
N VAL A 755 -0.48 -15.04 -38.98
CA VAL A 755 -1.86 -15.46 -39.20
C VAL A 755 -2.57 -14.33 -39.94
N SER A 756 -3.14 -14.65 -41.10
CA SER A 756 -3.79 -13.63 -41.93
C SER A 756 -5.04 -13.07 -41.25
N ALA A 757 -5.46 -11.86 -41.65
CA ALA A 757 -6.71 -11.28 -41.15
C ALA A 757 -7.95 -12.13 -41.49
N GLN A 758 -7.91 -12.88 -42.60
CA GLN A 758 -8.98 -13.79 -43.00
C GLN A 758 -9.02 -15.03 -42.11
N ASP A 759 -7.86 -15.61 -41.79
CA ASP A 759 -7.75 -16.71 -40.82
C ASP A 759 -8.23 -16.26 -39.43
N MET A 760 -7.85 -15.06 -39.00
CA MET A 760 -8.35 -14.46 -37.76
C MET A 760 -9.88 -14.30 -37.79
N ALA A 761 -10.45 -13.81 -38.90
CA ALA A 761 -11.90 -13.72 -39.05
C ALA A 761 -12.56 -15.10 -38.97
N LEU A 762 -11.98 -16.13 -39.61
CA LEU A 762 -12.44 -17.50 -39.52
C LEU A 762 -12.42 -18.03 -38.08
N ILE A 763 -11.32 -17.83 -37.34
CA ILE A 763 -11.13 -18.35 -35.96
C ILE A 763 -12.17 -17.80 -34.98
N PHE A 764 -12.61 -16.56 -35.16
CA PHE A 764 -13.66 -15.96 -34.32
C PHE A 764 -15.08 -16.19 -34.87
N GLY A 765 -15.21 -16.98 -35.94
CA GLY A 765 -16.48 -17.33 -36.56
C GLY A 765 -17.18 -16.15 -37.22
N ASN A 766 -16.42 -15.30 -37.93
CA ASN A 766 -16.97 -14.13 -38.62
C ASN A 766 -17.90 -14.53 -39.76
N ILE A 767 -19.06 -13.91 -39.80
CA ILE A 767 -20.04 -14.00 -40.89
C ILE A 767 -20.14 -12.61 -41.50
N PRO A 768 -19.43 -12.34 -42.60
CA PRO A 768 -19.40 -11.02 -43.20
C PRO A 768 -20.75 -10.72 -43.85
N ASN A 769 -21.28 -9.51 -43.63
CA ASN A 769 -22.53 -9.06 -44.27
C ASN A 769 -23.68 -10.08 -44.20
N ALA A 770 -23.98 -10.60 -43.00
CA ALA A 770 -25.07 -11.57 -42.83
C ALA A 770 -26.36 -11.08 -43.54
N VAL A 771 -26.94 -11.97 -44.35
CA VAL A 771 -27.84 -11.69 -45.49
C VAL A 771 -28.97 -10.69 -45.18
N ASP A 772 -29.46 -10.66 -43.94
CA ASP A 772 -30.58 -9.80 -43.53
C ASP A 772 -30.17 -8.53 -42.74
N ARG A 773 -28.92 -8.38 -42.28
CA ARG A 773 -28.55 -7.36 -41.28
C ARG A 773 -27.46 -6.35 -41.68
N ARG A 774 -26.75 -6.54 -42.80
CA ARG A 774 -25.61 -5.67 -43.23
C ARG A 774 -24.57 -5.40 -42.12
N LEU A 775 -24.46 -6.32 -41.17
CA LEU A 775 -23.58 -6.23 -40.01
C LEU A 775 -22.81 -7.54 -39.92
N ASP A 776 -21.55 -7.46 -39.53
CA ASP A 776 -20.72 -8.62 -39.28
C ASP A 776 -21.14 -9.29 -37.97
N LEU A 777 -21.39 -10.60 -38.04
CA LEU A 777 -21.69 -11.43 -36.88
C LEU A 777 -20.46 -12.26 -36.49
N TRP A 778 -20.32 -12.54 -35.20
CA TRP A 778 -19.17 -13.25 -34.64
C TRP A 778 -19.64 -14.29 -33.64
N VAL A 779 -19.03 -15.49 -33.69
CA VAL A 779 -19.24 -16.56 -32.69
C VAL A 779 -18.50 -16.23 -31.41
N TYR A 780 -17.25 -15.79 -31.50
CA TYR A 780 -16.47 -15.35 -30.35
C TYR A 780 -16.18 -13.86 -30.48
N PRO A 781 -16.16 -13.09 -29.39
CA PRO A 781 -15.78 -11.69 -29.45
C PRO A 781 -14.30 -11.59 -29.87
N PRO A 782 -13.98 -10.93 -31.00
CA PRO A 782 -12.60 -10.77 -31.44
C PRO A 782 -11.81 -9.84 -30.51
N PRO A 783 -10.46 -9.84 -30.55
CA PRO A 783 -9.63 -9.13 -29.58
C PRO A 783 -9.95 -7.63 -29.47
N HIS A 784 -10.23 -6.97 -30.60
CA HIS A 784 -10.60 -5.54 -30.61
C HIS A 784 -11.95 -5.24 -29.93
N MET A 785 -12.84 -6.22 -29.77
CA MET A 785 -14.08 -6.07 -29.01
C MET A 785 -13.86 -6.29 -27.52
N LEU A 786 -13.00 -7.24 -27.14
CA LEU A 786 -12.58 -7.43 -25.75
C LEU A 786 -11.90 -6.17 -25.23
N GLU A 787 -10.91 -5.65 -25.98
CA GLU A 787 -10.17 -4.42 -25.68
C GLU A 787 -11.08 -3.20 -25.45
N LYS A 788 -12.23 -3.13 -26.15
CA LYS A 788 -13.11 -1.97 -26.11
C LYS A 788 -14.26 -2.10 -25.10
N PHE A 789 -14.69 -3.32 -24.78
CA PHE A 789 -15.97 -3.54 -24.09
C PHE A 789 -15.89 -4.46 -22.87
N CYS A 790 -14.77 -5.13 -22.61
CA CYS A 790 -14.61 -6.08 -21.52
C CYS A 790 -13.54 -5.57 -20.53
N ASP A 791 -13.95 -5.15 -19.34
CA ASP A 791 -13.03 -4.58 -18.35
C ASP A 791 -12.12 -5.67 -17.73
N HIS A 792 -12.50 -6.94 -17.90
CA HIS A 792 -11.71 -8.11 -17.51
C HIS A 792 -10.52 -8.36 -18.44
N TRP A 793 -10.54 -7.84 -19.66
CA TRP A 793 -9.44 -7.99 -20.59
C TRP A 793 -8.41 -6.89 -20.38
N SER A 794 -7.24 -7.27 -19.87
CA SER A 794 -6.12 -6.36 -19.60
C SER A 794 -4.84 -6.73 -20.38
N GLY A 795 -4.94 -7.64 -21.36
CA GLY A 795 -3.80 -8.24 -22.06
C GLY A 795 -3.30 -9.55 -21.43
N GLU A 796 -4.02 -10.09 -20.45
CA GLU A 796 -3.75 -11.35 -19.76
C GLU A 796 -5.05 -12.17 -19.66
N TRP A 797 -4.95 -13.50 -19.70
CA TRP A 797 -6.09 -14.38 -19.52
C TRP A 797 -6.34 -14.69 -18.05
N ASN A 798 -7.53 -14.35 -17.56
CA ASN A 798 -7.93 -14.56 -16.16
C ASN A 798 -9.05 -15.61 -16.03
N PRO A 799 -9.34 -16.10 -14.81
CA PRO A 799 -10.38 -17.12 -14.60
C PRO A 799 -11.79 -16.68 -15.03
N THR A 800 -12.09 -15.39 -14.98
CA THR A 800 -13.39 -14.85 -15.42
C THR A 800 -13.54 -14.91 -16.93
N LEU A 801 -12.51 -14.55 -17.69
CA LEU A 801 -12.46 -14.70 -19.15
C LEU A 801 -12.55 -16.17 -19.55
N ASP A 802 -11.89 -17.06 -18.81
CA ASP A 802 -12.01 -18.50 -19.02
C ASP A 802 -13.47 -18.96 -18.86
N SER A 803 -14.13 -18.54 -17.79
CA SER A 803 -15.55 -18.84 -17.53
C SER A 803 -16.48 -18.29 -18.61
N ILE A 804 -16.23 -17.05 -19.06
CA ILE A 804 -16.95 -16.39 -20.16
C ILE A 804 -16.82 -17.19 -21.46
N PHE A 805 -15.59 -17.57 -21.84
CA PHE A 805 -15.34 -18.29 -23.08
C PHE A 805 -15.79 -19.75 -23.03
N ASN A 806 -15.67 -20.41 -21.89
CA ASN A 806 -16.26 -21.74 -21.65
C ASN A 806 -17.78 -21.68 -21.83
N TYR A 807 -18.47 -20.70 -21.23
CA TYR A 807 -19.91 -20.53 -21.41
C TYR A 807 -20.30 -20.31 -22.88
N ILE A 808 -19.57 -19.44 -23.59
CA ILE A 808 -19.80 -19.20 -25.02
C ILE A 808 -19.65 -20.52 -25.80
N SER A 809 -18.55 -21.24 -25.56
CA SER A 809 -18.24 -22.50 -26.22
C SER A 809 -19.31 -23.56 -25.93
N GLU A 810 -19.69 -23.75 -24.67
CA GLU A 810 -20.75 -24.67 -24.26
C GLU A 810 -22.11 -24.32 -24.87
N ALA A 811 -22.47 -23.03 -24.90
CA ALA A 811 -23.74 -22.57 -25.46
C ALA A 811 -23.84 -22.88 -26.96
N TYR A 812 -22.74 -22.78 -27.69
CA TYR A 812 -22.68 -23.08 -29.12
C TYR A 812 -22.47 -24.57 -29.45
N ILE A 813 -21.73 -25.32 -28.61
CA ILE A 813 -21.47 -26.76 -28.80
C ILE A 813 -22.64 -27.62 -28.31
N SER A 814 -23.44 -27.12 -27.35
CA SER A 814 -24.62 -27.81 -26.85
C SER A 814 -25.61 -28.16 -27.97
N ARG A 815 -26.32 -29.28 -27.82
CA ARG A 815 -27.35 -29.73 -28.77
C ARG A 815 -28.73 -29.72 -28.11
N PRO A 816 -29.67 -28.86 -28.54
CA PRO A 816 -29.52 -27.83 -29.58
C PRO A 816 -28.68 -26.64 -29.11
N ALA A 817 -28.03 -25.95 -30.05
CA ALA A 817 -27.25 -24.74 -29.75
C ALA A 817 -28.17 -23.66 -29.17
N ARG A 818 -27.70 -23.00 -28.10
CA ARG A 818 -28.51 -22.12 -27.25
C ARG A 818 -28.29 -20.64 -27.52
N MET A 819 -27.32 -20.30 -28.36
CA MET A 819 -26.89 -18.93 -28.62
C MET A 819 -26.69 -18.74 -30.13
N GLU A 820 -27.01 -17.56 -30.65
CA GLU A 820 -26.76 -17.17 -32.05
C GLU A 820 -25.48 -16.34 -32.17
N PRO A 821 -24.78 -16.32 -33.33
CA PRO A 821 -23.69 -15.39 -33.59
C PRO A 821 -24.13 -13.93 -33.41
N MET A 822 -23.34 -13.14 -32.70
CA MET A 822 -23.72 -11.79 -32.29
C MET A 822 -22.97 -10.71 -33.08
N GLY A 823 -23.67 -9.61 -33.36
CA GLY A 823 -23.05 -8.40 -33.90
C GLY A 823 -22.33 -7.60 -32.81
N GLN A 824 -21.51 -6.62 -33.21
CA GLN A 824 -20.72 -5.80 -32.28
C GLN A 824 -21.56 -5.13 -31.17
N ARG A 825 -22.78 -4.65 -31.48
CA ARG A 825 -23.66 -4.02 -30.48
C ARG A 825 -24.16 -5.02 -29.43
N ALA A 826 -24.48 -6.24 -29.84
CA ALA A 826 -24.90 -7.30 -28.95
C ALA A 826 -23.74 -7.76 -28.06
N TRP A 827 -22.55 -7.97 -28.64
CA TRP A 827 -21.33 -8.25 -27.87
C TRP A 827 -21.01 -7.15 -26.86
N LYS A 828 -21.13 -5.86 -27.26
CA LYS A 828 -20.94 -4.73 -26.34
C LYS A 828 -21.91 -4.79 -25.16
N SER A 829 -23.19 -5.07 -25.40
CA SER A 829 -24.19 -5.15 -24.32
C SER A 829 -23.92 -6.33 -23.40
N TRP A 830 -23.57 -7.48 -23.98
CA TRP A 830 -23.31 -8.72 -23.25
C TRP A 830 -22.03 -8.64 -22.43
N LEU A 831 -20.91 -8.19 -22.98
CA LEU A 831 -19.65 -8.05 -22.22
C LEU A 831 -19.78 -7.04 -21.06
N ARG A 832 -20.55 -5.97 -21.26
CA ARG A 832 -20.77 -4.95 -20.21
C ARG A 832 -21.60 -5.43 -19.03
N SER A 833 -22.36 -6.52 -19.15
CA SER A 833 -23.07 -7.09 -17.99
C SER A 833 -22.08 -7.68 -16.97
N TYR A 834 -20.94 -8.19 -17.45
CA TYR A 834 -19.85 -8.72 -16.61
C TYR A 834 -18.96 -7.64 -16.00
N ASN A 835 -19.09 -6.37 -16.43
CA ASN A 835 -18.34 -5.24 -15.88
C ASN A 835 -19.04 -4.61 -14.64
N ARG A 836 -20.11 -5.23 -14.12
CA ARG A 836 -20.97 -4.68 -13.07
C ARG A 836 -21.21 -5.70 -11.95
N GLY A 837 -21.60 -5.21 -10.77
CA GLY A 837 -21.91 -6.05 -9.61
C GLY A 837 -20.71 -6.82 -9.10
N ASP A 838 -20.96 -8.01 -8.54
CA ASP A 838 -19.95 -8.89 -7.93
C ASP A 838 -18.90 -9.41 -8.93
N TRP A 839 -19.18 -9.30 -10.23
CA TRP A 839 -18.30 -9.71 -11.32
C TRP A 839 -17.38 -8.60 -11.79
N LYS A 840 -17.48 -7.38 -11.28
CA LYS A 840 -16.61 -6.28 -11.72
C LYS A 840 -15.15 -6.56 -11.33
N PRO A 841 -14.17 -6.36 -12.24
CA PRO A 841 -12.76 -6.51 -11.87
C PRO A 841 -12.38 -5.52 -10.77
N VAL A 842 -11.57 -5.98 -9.81
CA VAL A 842 -11.07 -5.16 -8.68
C VAL A 842 -10.30 -3.95 -9.18
N HIS A 843 -9.55 -4.11 -10.27
CA HIS A 843 -8.75 -3.07 -10.88
C HIS A 843 -8.82 -3.16 -12.41
N VAL A 844 -8.90 -2.00 -13.07
CA VAL A 844 -8.87 -1.88 -14.53
C VAL A 844 -7.56 -1.20 -14.92
N LEU A 845 -6.67 -1.97 -15.53
CA LEU A 845 -5.33 -1.52 -15.91
C LEU A 845 -5.39 -0.32 -16.88
N GLN A 846 -4.64 0.74 -16.58
CA GLN A 846 -4.51 1.91 -17.45
C GLN A 846 -3.14 1.93 -18.16
N ASP A 847 -3.06 2.55 -19.33
CA ASP A 847 -1.80 2.73 -20.08
C ASP A 847 -0.72 3.48 -19.27
N GLN A 848 -1.16 4.35 -18.36
CA GLN A 848 -0.27 5.10 -17.46
C GLN A 848 0.45 4.16 -16.48
N ASP A 849 -0.19 3.08 -16.03
CA ASP A 849 0.41 2.13 -15.10
C ASP A 849 1.59 1.40 -15.78
N VAL A 850 1.40 0.98 -17.03
CA VAL A 850 2.44 0.35 -17.86
C VAL A 850 3.62 1.31 -18.07
N THR A 851 3.32 2.56 -18.42
CA THR A 851 4.33 3.60 -18.65
C THR A 851 5.15 3.89 -17.39
N ASN A 852 4.50 3.98 -16.23
CA ASN A 852 5.18 4.22 -14.96
C ASN A 852 6.17 3.10 -14.63
N ILE A 853 5.79 1.85 -14.89
CA ILE A 853 6.64 0.70 -14.56
C ILE A 853 7.82 0.60 -15.52
N LEU A 854 7.61 0.80 -16.83
CA LEU A 854 8.72 0.84 -17.80
C LEU A 854 9.72 1.96 -17.48
N LYS A 855 9.22 3.14 -17.04
CA LYS A 855 10.10 4.21 -16.53
C LYS A 855 10.86 3.77 -15.29
N GLY A 856 10.20 3.09 -14.35
CA GLY A 856 10.85 2.57 -13.14
C GLY A 856 11.93 1.53 -13.40
N ILE A 857 11.70 0.66 -14.37
CA ILE A 857 12.68 -0.29 -14.88
C ILE A 857 13.90 0.44 -15.45
N ALA A 858 13.69 1.45 -16.28
CA ALA A 858 14.79 2.23 -16.86
C ALA A 858 15.62 2.94 -15.78
N LEU A 859 14.97 3.51 -14.77
CA LEU A 859 15.63 4.16 -13.63
C LEU A 859 16.42 3.19 -12.75
N ALA A 860 16.03 1.92 -12.71
CA ALA A 860 16.76 0.88 -11.99
C ALA A 860 18.04 0.42 -12.72
N GLY A 861 18.38 1.01 -13.87
CA GLY A 861 19.53 0.63 -14.68
C GLY A 861 19.36 -0.69 -15.43
N LEU A 862 18.12 -1.22 -15.48
CA LEU A 862 17.82 -2.44 -16.23
C LEU A 862 17.56 -2.10 -17.71
N PRO A 863 17.67 -3.12 -18.60
CA PRO A 863 17.38 -2.91 -20.01
C PRO A 863 15.97 -2.33 -20.24
N LEU A 864 15.89 -1.31 -21.10
CA LEU A 864 14.64 -0.60 -21.36
C LEU A 864 13.54 -1.53 -21.89
N THR A 865 13.90 -2.50 -22.73
CA THR A 865 12.97 -3.49 -23.26
C THR A 865 13.59 -4.87 -23.41
N TRP A 866 12.76 -5.92 -23.32
CA TRP A 866 13.05 -7.28 -23.74
C TRP A 866 12.65 -7.55 -25.20
N ASP A 867 11.93 -6.63 -25.85
CA ASP A 867 11.57 -6.76 -27.26
C ASP A 867 12.84 -6.77 -28.13
N GLN A 868 12.87 -7.69 -29.09
CA GLN A 868 14.01 -7.98 -29.98
C GLN A 868 15.28 -8.47 -29.27
N LYS A 869 15.21 -8.91 -28.00
CA LYS A 869 16.36 -9.50 -27.30
C LYS A 869 16.50 -11.01 -27.56
N PRO A 870 17.71 -11.53 -27.80
CA PRO A 870 17.94 -12.97 -27.80
C PRO A 870 17.50 -13.60 -26.47
N LEU A 871 16.88 -14.77 -26.53
CA LEU A 871 16.42 -15.49 -25.34
C LEU A 871 17.58 -15.85 -24.40
N THR A 872 18.77 -16.06 -24.93
CA THR A 872 20.01 -16.33 -24.18
C THR A 872 20.48 -15.15 -23.34
N ASP A 873 20.09 -13.94 -23.72
CA ASP A 873 20.54 -12.68 -23.12
C ASP A 873 19.56 -12.17 -22.05
N ILE A 874 18.46 -12.90 -21.82
CA ILE A 874 17.46 -12.58 -20.79
C ILE A 874 17.80 -13.35 -19.51
N HIS A 875 18.31 -12.62 -18.52
CA HIS A 875 18.62 -13.17 -17.20
C HIS A 875 17.41 -13.06 -16.25
N CYS A 876 17.15 -14.13 -15.48
CA CYS A 876 16.04 -14.22 -14.53
C CYS A 876 16.56 -14.63 -13.14
N PRO A 877 16.42 -13.79 -12.09
CA PRO A 877 15.94 -12.41 -12.13
C PRO A 877 16.88 -11.50 -12.92
N GLU A 878 16.39 -10.34 -13.35
CA GLU A 878 17.22 -9.38 -14.08
C GLU A 878 18.33 -8.85 -13.17
N MET A 879 19.51 -8.66 -13.76
CA MET A 879 20.67 -8.07 -13.11
C MET A 879 21.04 -6.78 -13.84
N VAL A 880 21.51 -5.80 -13.07
CA VAL A 880 22.11 -4.58 -13.63
C VAL A 880 23.50 -4.97 -14.14
N ASP A 881 23.77 -4.69 -15.41
CA ASP A 881 25.09 -4.92 -16.04
C ASP A 881 26.17 -3.98 -15.49
#